data_AF-A0A2D7X8H1-F1
#
_entry.id   AF-A0A2D7X8H1-F1
#
_cell.length_a   1.000
_cell.length_b   1.000
_cell.length_c   1.000
_cell.angle_alpha   90.00
_cell.angle_beta   90.00
_cell.angle_gamma   90.00
#
_symmetry.space_group_name_H-M   'P 1'
#
loop_
_entity.id
_entity.type
_entity.pdbx_description
1 polymer ?
#
loop_
_entity_poly.entity_id
_entity_poly.type
_entity_poly.pdbx_seq_one_letter_code
_entity_poly.pdbx_strand_id
1 'polypeptide(L)'
;MRWLLPREVPTIGHWFRAAGYDTHYDGKWHISHADLVDEDTGNPLATNTADGTVLQDAVDRYLTENPLNEFGFSGWVGPEPHGAPLANSGFIRDPLIADRTVKWLKDRYLKRSLGDKDAQKPFLLVVSFVNPHDIVLLPIFMRRPEFNPITPSELDPPDIPAPPTRYEDLSTKPAAQIAYKSSYYSGYGPQRVVRAAYENNEQEYRNLYYRLHAEVDDPLDRVRKALTIDTSREKIIFRTSDHGDLLGAHGGLHQKWFNLYDEATRVPFEIIKYGSESAPKGVVDSIPTSHVDLIPTALALAGLDQQELGQRLAPLFSEFHPLPGKDLSPLLVDPDAEEYKGRAIYFMTRDNMLEGDTLASGMARGLGRADNPPTAMKIQIAPHVSTNFEGIVVKILDGEIPGIVSSLWKITRAHDDPETWSIPNRANLSSSGPFGETYRTTKIPDQFELYDLTNDPTESKNLWKDPKAQHVFEYMKRRLNEERIISLPERNTPRPYAKRKPPEAQLAGQTPPALARGLRALLRKAGLHPEDTEEFGKDVTGKRALIVCTNTDQMPNGKSTGVFASEMTVPYYIWSDAGMEVDIASPLGGLVPIDPQSYRPVVRTRYDDRALKDGYLQKNLSESLAMEDVNIDAYDVIYFAGGWGAAFDLGFSETVGEKVTEANQKGKILGGVCHGPLGFLKARGFNGEPLVKGRRVTGVTDKQVRDLRITHTPHHPETELRRLGADYRCTHRFRDPFANCWEVDGNIVTGQNQNAAPMVAREIMELIS
;
A
#
# COMPACT_ATOMS: atom_id res chain seq x y z
N MET A 1 1.90 8.53 0.21
CA MET A 1 3.12 8.78 -0.58
C MET A 1 4.10 9.57 0.27
N ARG A 2 5.41 9.35 0.15
CA ARG A 2 6.43 10.16 0.82
C ARG A 2 6.94 11.21 -0.17
N TRP A 3 6.94 12.46 0.26
CA TRP A 3 7.53 13.59 -0.47
C TRP A 3 9.05 13.60 -0.32
N LEU A 4 9.78 14.04 -1.36
CA LEU A 4 11.21 14.30 -1.28
C LEU A 4 11.47 15.39 -0.25
N LEU A 5 12.35 15.12 0.71
CA LEU A 5 12.75 16.11 1.70
C LEU A 5 13.87 17.01 1.14
N PRO A 6 13.93 18.28 1.58
CA PRO A 6 15.08 19.15 1.31
C PRO A 6 16.39 18.45 1.68
N ARG A 7 17.40 18.57 0.81
CA ARG A 7 18.75 18.01 1.01
C ARG A 7 18.81 16.49 1.20
N GLU A 8 17.77 15.75 0.80
CA GLU A 8 17.82 14.28 0.82
C GLU A 8 18.57 13.74 -0.41
N VAL A 9 18.03 13.96 -1.61
CA VAL A 9 18.63 13.56 -2.90
C VAL A 9 18.83 14.81 -3.77
N PRO A 10 20.00 15.00 -4.42
CA PRO A 10 20.20 16.13 -5.31
C PRO A 10 19.36 16.02 -6.59
N THR A 11 18.51 17.01 -6.83
CA THR A 11 17.77 17.22 -8.09
C THR A 11 18.71 17.75 -9.20
N ILE A 12 18.27 17.69 -10.47
CA ILE A 12 18.99 18.32 -11.60
C ILE A 12 19.25 19.83 -11.39
N GLY A 13 18.35 20.54 -10.70
CA GLY A 13 18.56 21.94 -10.33
C GLY A 13 19.81 22.14 -9.48
N HIS A 14 20.06 21.26 -8.51
CA HIS A 14 21.27 21.32 -7.70
C HIS A 14 22.55 21.08 -8.51
N TRP A 15 22.53 20.10 -9.41
CA TRP A 15 23.65 19.79 -10.31
C TRP A 15 24.06 21.00 -11.14
N PHE A 16 23.10 21.63 -11.82
CA PHE A 16 23.36 22.81 -12.65
C PHE A 16 23.69 24.06 -11.84
N ARG A 17 23.05 24.26 -10.68
CA ARG A 17 23.37 25.38 -9.78
C ARG A 17 24.80 25.29 -9.22
N ALA A 18 25.27 24.08 -8.90
CA ALA A 18 26.66 23.87 -8.49
C ALA A 18 27.66 24.25 -9.60
N ALA A 19 27.27 24.09 -10.86
CA ALA A 19 28.03 24.55 -12.04
C ALA A 19 27.87 26.06 -12.35
N GLY A 20 27.11 26.81 -11.54
CA GLY A 20 26.92 28.26 -11.71
C GLY A 20 25.80 28.66 -12.68
N TYR A 21 24.89 27.74 -13.01
CA TYR A 21 23.71 28.04 -13.82
C TYR A 21 22.62 28.71 -12.98
N ASP A 22 21.87 29.61 -13.61
CA ASP A 22 20.57 30.02 -13.10
C ASP A 22 19.54 28.92 -13.39
N THR A 23 18.76 28.53 -12.40
CA THR A 23 17.84 27.39 -12.49
C THR A 23 16.40 27.87 -12.30
N HIS A 24 15.54 27.70 -13.29
CA HIS A 24 14.14 28.15 -13.26
C HIS A 24 13.18 26.97 -13.50
N TYR A 25 12.05 26.96 -12.79
CA TYR A 25 11.03 25.92 -12.90
C TYR A 25 9.65 26.53 -13.01
N ASP A 26 8.88 26.14 -14.01
CA ASP A 26 7.47 26.50 -14.16
C ASP A 26 6.61 25.25 -14.39
N GLY A 27 5.47 25.17 -13.70
CA GLY A 27 4.47 24.12 -13.88
C GLY A 27 4.47 23.02 -12.82
N LYS A 28 3.97 21.84 -13.20
CA LYS A 28 3.77 20.67 -12.33
C LYS A 28 5.08 20.20 -11.71
N TRP A 29 5.16 20.09 -10.39
CA TRP A 29 6.37 19.68 -9.66
C TRP A 29 6.27 18.24 -9.13
N HIS A 30 5.21 17.95 -8.39
CA HIS A 30 4.78 16.65 -7.87
C HIS A 30 5.87 15.78 -7.21
N ILE A 31 6.91 16.39 -6.63
CA ILE A 31 8.03 15.70 -5.96
C ILE A 31 8.08 16.00 -4.46
N SER A 32 7.63 17.17 -4.01
CA SER A 32 7.57 17.56 -2.60
C SER A 32 6.32 18.37 -2.26
N HIS A 33 6.03 18.54 -0.96
CA HIS A 33 4.93 19.40 -0.49
C HIS A 33 5.40 20.85 -0.40
N ALA A 34 5.49 21.50 -1.57
CA ALA A 34 6.04 22.86 -1.71
C ALA A 34 4.96 23.96 -1.74
N ASP A 35 3.69 23.58 -1.68
CA ASP A 35 2.58 24.54 -1.69
C ASP A 35 2.63 25.47 -0.48
N LEU A 36 2.41 26.76 -0.72
CA LEU A 36 2.13 27.70 0.36
C LEU A 36 0.71 27.46 0.86
N VAL A 37 0.48 27.73 2.14
CA VAL A 37 -0.80 27.52 2.79
C VAL A 37 -1.52 28.86 2.96
N ASP A 38 -2.78 28.89 2.59
CA ASP A 38 -3.70 29.98 2.89
C ASP A 38 -4.05 29.94 4.39
N GLU A 39 -3.75 31.03 5.11
CA GLU A 39 -3.85 31.08 6.57
C GLU A 39 -5.30 31.04 7.08
N ASP A 40 -6.26 31.51 6.27
CA ASP A 40 -7.67 31.55 6.64
C ASP A 40 -8.35 30.19 6.45
N THR A 41 -7.96 29.45 5.41
CA THR A 41 -8.62 28.20 5.02
C THR A 41 -7.82 26.94 5.35
N GLY A 42 -6.50 27.06 5.58
CA GLY A 42 -5.58 25.94 5.76
C GLY A 42 -5.34 25.11 4.49
N ASN A 43 -5.84 25.55 3.34
CA ASN A 43 -5.67 24.87 2.04
C ASN A 43 -4.43 25.41 1.30
N PRO A 44 -3.96 24.73 0.24
CA PRO A 44 -2.99 25.30 -0.67
C PRO A 44 -3.47 26.66 -1.21
N LEU A 45 -2.60 27.67 -1.11
CA LEU A 45 -2.84 29.03 -1.54
C LEU A 45 -3.06 29.06 -3.05
N ALA A 46 -4.27 29.36 -3.49
CA ALA A 46 -4.62 29.41 -4.91
C ALA A 46 -3.97 30.61 -5.62
N THR A 47 -3.48 30.40 -6.84
CA THR A 47 -2.84 31.43 -7.67
C THR A 47 -3.64 31.79 -8.92
N ASN A 48 -4.72 31.05 -9.18
CA ASN A 48 -5.69 31.34 -10.21
C ASN A 48 -7.07 30.80 -9.83
N THR A 49 -8.10 31.35 -10.47
CA THR A 49 -9.49 30.89 -10.39
C THR A 49 -9.78 29.82 -11.45
N ALA A 50 -10.98 29.25 -11.40
CA ALA A 50 -11.42 28.20 -12.34
C ALA A 50 -11.66 28.69 -13.78
N ASP A 51 -11.79 30.00 -14.00
CA ASP A 51 -11.85 30.63 -15.32
C ASP A 51 -10.47 31.12 -15.81
N GLY A 52 -9.40 30.84 -15.06
CA GLY A 52 -8.03 31.21 -15.40
C GLY A 52 -7.62 32.62 -15.00
N THR A 53 -8.45 33.38 -14.27
CA THR A 53 -8.05 34.68 -13.73
C THR A 53 -6.90 34.52 -12.73
N VAL A 54 -5.80 35.25 -12.95
CA VAL A 54 -4.60 35.20 -12.09
C VAL A 54 -4.82 36.00 -10.81
N LEU A 55 -4.49 35.39 -9.68
CA LEU A 55 -4.49 36.02 -8.36
C LEU A 55 -3.08 36.55 -8.05
N GLN A 56 -2.80 37.78 -8.50
CA GLN A 56 -1.43 38.31 -8.54
C GLN A 56 -0.75 38.35 -7.16
N ASP A 57 -1.44 38.76 -6.11
CA ASP A 57 -0.87 38.81 -4.75
C ASP A 57 -0.37 37.43 -4.28
N ALA A 58 -1.11 36.37 -4.61
CA ALA A 58 -0.71 35.01 -4.29
C ALA A 58 0.48 34.55 -5.15
N VAL A 59 0.50 34.89 -6.45
CA VAL A 59 1.64 34.64 -7.34
C VAL A 59 2.90 35.31 -6.80
N ASP A 60 2.82 36.58 -6.42
CA ASP A 60 3.93 37.37 -5.89
C ASP A 60 4.46 36.77 -4.58
N ARG A 61 3.57 36.24 -3.75
CA ARG A 61 3.94 35.52 -2.53
C ARG A 61 4.76 34.26 -2.83
N TYR A 62 4.33 33.42 -3.78
CA TYR A 62 5.12 32.25 -4.21
C TYR A 62 6.49 32.63 -4.75
N LEU A 63 6.56 33.68 -5.58
CA LEU A 63 7.82 34.15 -6.15
C LEU A 63 8.78 34.70 -5.08
N THR A 64 8.24 35.34 -4.04
CA THR A 64 9.00 35.90 -2.92
C THR A 64 9.51 34.81 -1.99
N GLU A 65 8.65 33.87 -1.60
CA GLU A 65 9.00 32.78 -0.68
C GLU A 65 9.87 31.71 -1.36
N ASN A 66 9.71 31.53 -2.67
CA ASN A 66 10.53 30.66 -3.52
C ASN A 66 10.72 29.24 -2.94
N PRO A 67 9.64 28.46 -2.76
CA PRO A 67 9.68 27.21 -2.00
C PRO A 67 10.53 26.12 -2.68
N LEU A 68 10.76 26.20 -4.00
CA LEU A 68 11.65 25.27 -4.70
C LEU A 68 13.15 25.61 -4.60
N ASN A 69 13.52 26.66 -3.86
CA ASN A 69 14.93 27.03 -3.65
C ASN A 69 15.75 25.90 -3.05
N GLU A 70 15.21 25.20 -2.05
CA GLU A 70 15.86 24.06 -1.39
C GLU A 70 15.93 22.81 -2.26
N PHE A 71 15.23 22.83 -3.40
CA PHE A 71 15.23 21.80 -4.43
C PHE A 71 16.04 22.21 -5.67
N GLY A 72 16.81 23.29 -5.57
CA GLY A 72 17.71 23.72 -6.63
C GLY A 72 17.03 24.50 -7.76
N PHE A 73 15.82 25.04 -7.56
CA PHE A 73 15.11 25.85 -8.56
C PHE A 73 14.67 27.21 -8.03
N SER A 74 14.24 28.09 -8.92
CA SER A 74 13.60 29.37 -8.58
C SER A 74 12.40 29.65 -9.47
N GLY A 75 11.53 30.56 -9.04
CA GLY A 75 10.45 31.10 -9.88
C GLY A 75 9.23 30.20 -10.02
N TRP A 76 9.16 29.11 -9.24
CA TRP A 76 8.01 28.23 -9.22
C TRP A 76 6.81 28.88 -8.54
N VAL A 77 5.66 28.75 -9.17
CA VAL A 77 4.38 29.26 -8.69
C VAL A 77 3.43 28.07 -8.54
N GLY A 78 3.11 27.74 -7.30
CA GLY A 78 2.14 26.71 -6.96
C GLY A 78 0.69 27.21 -7.07
N PRO A 79 -0.28 26.52 -6.45
CA PRO A 79 -0.10 25.20 -5.86
C PRO A 79 0.05 24.14 -6.95
N GLU A 80 0.53 22.95 -6.57
CA GLU A 80 0.63 21.78 -7.43
C GLU A 80 -0.70 21.54 -8.18
N PRO A 81 -0.71 21.50 -9.53
CA PRO A 81 -1.92 21.30 -10.33
C PRO A 81 -2.40 19.84 -10.31
N HIS A 82 -2.94 19.41 -9.17
CA HIS A 82 -3.53 18.07 -9.00
C HIS A 82 -4.98 18.11 -8.53
N GLY A 83 -5.70 17.02 -8.77
CA GLY A 83 -7.06 16.80 -8.29
C GLY A 83 -8.14 17.15 -9.31
N ALA A 84 -9.39 17.14 -8.84
CA ALA A 84 -10.58 17.36 -9.66
C ALA A 84 -10.99 18.83 -9.97
N PRO A 85 -10.53 19.87 -9.24
CA PRO A 85 -10.91 21.24 -9.57
C PRO A 85 -10.43 21.67 -10.95
N LEU A 86 -11.32 22.30 -11.73
CA LEU A 86 -10.97 22.81 -13.07
C LEU A 86 -9.81 23.83 -13.04
N ALA A 87 -9.70 24.61 -11.96
CA ALA A 87 -8.59 25.54 -11.75
C ALA A 87 -7.20 24.86 -11.74
N ASN A 88 -7.13 23.55 -11.51
CA ASN A 88 -5.90 22.75 -11.50
C ASN A 88 -5.70 21.94 -12.78
N SER A 89 -6.64 21.98 -13.72
CA SER A 89 -6.56 21.21 -14.95
C SER A 89 -5.60 21.86 -15.94
N GLY A 90 -5.04 21.08 -16.86
CA GLY A 90 -4.15 21.56 -17.93
C GLY A 90 -4.79 22.60 -18.83
N PHE A 91 -6.10 22.51 -19.09
CA PHE A 91 -6.84 23.58 -19.81
C PHE A 91 -6.63 24.98 -19.23
N ILE A 92 -6.62 25.08 -17.89
CA ILE A 92 -6.42 26.36 -17.20
C ILE A 92 -4.94 26.62 -16.95
N ARG A 93 -4.19 25.60 -16.54
CA ARG A 93 -2.81 25.76 -16.05
C ARG A 93 -1.79 25.88 -17.17
N ASP A 94 -1.93 25.16 -18.28
CA ASP A 94 -0.92 25.13 -19.33
C ASP A 94 -0.72 26.50 -20.01
N PRO A 95 -1.77 27.26 -20.38
CA PRO A 95 -1.59 28.62 -20.88
C PRO A 95 -0.90 29.55 -19.87
N LEU A 96 -1.23 29.44 -18.58
CA LEU A 96 -0.62 30.26 -17.52
C LEU A 96 0.86 29.90 -17.29
N ILE A 97 1.21 28.61 -17.36
CA ILE A 97 2.59 28.11 -17.31
C ILE A 97 3.39 28.68 -18.49
N ALA A 98 2.83 28.63 -19.70
CA ALA A 98 3.45 29.20 -20.88
C ALA A 98 3.63 30.72 -20.75
N ASP A 99 2.62 31.45 -20.29
CA ASP A 99 2.66 32.91 -20.11
C ASP A 99 3.82 33.34 -19.20
N ARG A 100 3.94 32.72 -18.02
CA ARG A 100 5.02 33.01 -17.06
C ARG A 100 6.38 32.67 -17.63
N THR A 101 6.51 31.50 -18.27
CA THR A 101 7.76 31.06 -18.89
C THR A 101 8.20 32.02 -20.01
N VAL A 102 7.28 32.39 -20.91
CA VAL A 102 7.54 33.31 -22.01
C VAL A 102 7.93 34.69 -21.48
N LYS A 103 7.25 35.17 -20.43
CA LYS A 103 7.61 36.42 -19.76
C LYS A 103 9.03 36.36 -19.19
N TRP A 104 9.37 35.29 -18.47
CA TRP A 104 10.69 35.10 -17.89
C TRP A 104 11.80 35.10 -18.95
N LEU A 105 11.59 34.37 -20.07
CA LEU A 105 12.53 34.34 -21.20
C LEU A 105 12.72 35.73 -21.82
N LYS A 106 11.63 36.45 -22.09
CA LYS A 106 11.68 37.82 -22.63
C LYS A 106 12.43 38.77 -21.71
N ASP A 107 12.10 38.77 -20.42
CA ASP A 107 12.75 39.61 -19.42
C ASP A 107 14.25 39.28 -19.32
N ARG A 108 14.62 38.00 -19.34
CA ARG A 108 16.01 37.56 -19.31
C ARG A 108 16.77 38.02 -20.56
N TYR A 109 16.20 37.86 -21.75
CA TYR A 109 16.85 38.27 -23.00
C TYR A 109 16.99 39.78 -23.12
N LEU A 110 16.03 40.55 -22.63
CA LEU A 110 16.16 42.00 -22.52
C LEU A 110 17.28 42.39 -21.54
N LYS A 111 17.33 41.77 -20.34
CA LYS A 111 18.43 42.02 -19.40
C LYS A 111 19.80 41.66 -19.99
N ARG A 112 19.88 40.57 -20.76
CA ARG A 112 21.10 40.20 -21.50
C ARG A 112 21.52 41.29 -22.48
N SER A 113 20.60 41.82 -23.29
CA SER A 113 20.93 42.88 -24.25
C SER A 113 21.37 44.18 -23.59
N LEU A 114 20.93 44.41 -22.35
CA LEU A 114 21.36 45.52 -21.49
C LEU A 114 22.67 45.25 -20.72
N GLY A 115 23.29 44.07 -20.87
CA GLY A 115 24.56 43.73 -20.23
C GLY A 115 24.45 43.32 -18.76
N ASP A 116 23.26 42.94 -18.28
CA ASP A 116 23.05 42.46 -16.92
C ASP A 116 23.86 41.18 -16.64
N LYS A 117 24.74 41.23 -15.63
CA LYS A 117 25.69 40.13 -15.36
C LYS A 117 25.01 38.84 -14.94
N ASP A 118 23.91 38.91 -14.20
CA ASP A 118 23.19 37.70 -13.76
C ASP A 118 22.45 37.07 -14.93
N ALA A 119 21.78 37.88 -15.76
CA ALA A 119 21.12 37.39 -16.97
C ALA A 119 22.09 36.76 -17.98
N GLN A 120 23.37 37.14 -17.98
CA GLN A 120 24.41 36.56 -18.85
C GLN A 120 24.82 35.13 -18.46
N LYS A 121 24.50 34.68 -17.24
CA LYS A 121 24.76 33.28 -16.83
C LYS A 121 24.03 32.29 -17.77
N PRO A 122 24.56 31.07 -17.95
CA PRO A 122 23.79 30.01 -18.56
C PRO A 122 22.60 29.65 -17.65
N PHE A 123 21.55 29.05 -18.22
CA PHE A 123 20.37 28.67 -17.45
C PHE A 123 19.93 27.23 -17.72
N LEU A 124 19.36 26.61 -16.69
CA LEU A 124 18.53 25.42 -16.79
C LEU A 124 17.08 25.86 -16.59
N LEU A 125 16.23 25.60 -17.58
CA LEU A 125 14.80 25.90 -17.53
C LEU A 125 14.02 24.59 -17.63
N VAL A 126 13.15 24.33 -16.64
CA VAL A 126 12.20 23.22 -16.66
C VAL A 126 10.79 23.78 -16.80
N VAL A 127 10.05 23.28 -17.78
CA VAL A 127 8.66 23.67 -18.05
C VAL A 127 7.84 22.39 -18.08
N SER A 128 7.00 22.19 -17.07
CA SER A 128 6.22 20.97 -16.88
C SER A 128 4.74 21.25 -17.05
N PHE A 129 4.19 20.87 -18.21
CA PHE A 129 2.78 20.99 -18.51
C PHE A 129 1.96 19.85 -17.88
N VAL A 130 0.65 20.08 -17.72
CA VAL A 130 -0.28 19.15 -17.09
C VAL A 130 -0.90 18.23 -18.13
N ASN A 131 -1.36 18.76 -19.27
CA ASN A 131 -1.93 17.92 -20.32
C ASN A 131 -0.91 16.97 -20.95
N PRO A 132 -1.32 15.74 -21.30
CA PRO A 132 -2.71 15.26 -21.46
C PRO A 132 -3.35 14.62 -20.21
N HIS A 133 -2.84 14.88 -19.00
CA HIS A 133 -3.33 14.24 -17.77
C HIS A 133 -4.81 14.51 -17.45
N ASP A 134 -5.41 15.59 -17.98
CA ASP A 134 -6.84 15.90 -17.81
C ASP A 134 -7.77 14.78 -18.34
N ILE A 135 -7.25 13.78 -19.07
CA ILE A 135 -8.00 12.59 -19.50
C ILE A 135 -8.69 11.88 -18.32
N VAL A 136 -8.13 11.99 -17.12
CA VAL A 136 -8.71 11.46 -15.87
C VAL A 136 -10.07 12.08 -15.52
N LEU A 137 -10.37 13.27 -16.05
CA LEU A 137 -11.59 14.03 -15.78
C LEU A 137 -12.77 13.60 -16.66
N LEU A 138 -12.60 12.70 -17.65
CA LEU A 138 -13.69 12.23 -18.51
C LEU A 138 -14.98 11.88 -17.74
N PRO A 139 -14.96 11.09 -16.65
CA PRO A 139 -16.19 10.73 -15.95
C PRO A 139 -16.92 11.94 -15.36
N ILE A 140 -16.19 12.97 -14.95
CA ILE A 140 -16.75 14.22 -14.44
C ILE A 140 -17.39 14.99 -15.60
N PHE A 141 -16.70 15.13 -16.73
CA PHE A 141 -17.20 15.83 -17.91
C PHE A 141 -18.47 15.17 -18.47
N MET A 142 -18.53 13.84 -18.53
CA MET A 142 -19.71 13.12 -19.01
C MET A 142 -20.90 13.27 -18.06
N ARG A 143 -20.66 13.26 -16.74
CA ARG A 143 -21.73 13.36 -15.74
C ARG A 143 -22.21 14.80 -15.55
N ARG A 144 -21.32 15.77 -15.70
CA ARG A 144 -21.59 17.20 -15.52
C ARG A 144 -21.03 17.99 -16.71
N PRO A 145 -21.72 17.96 -17.87
CA PRO A 145 -21.28 18.62 -19.09
C PRO A 145 -21.04 20.13 -18.92
N GLU A 146 -21.69 20.77 -17.94
CA GLU A 146 -21.49 22.18 -17.61
C GLU A 146 -20.07 22.49 -17.08
N PHE A 147 -19.30 21.48 -16.65
CA PHE A 147 -17.89 21.62 -16.27
C PHE A 147 -16.92 21.11 -17.33
N ASN A 148 -17.41 20.66 -18.49
CA ASN A 148 -16.56 20.24 -19.59
C ASN A 148 -16.10 21.48 -20.38
N PRO A 149 -14.81 21.85 -20.35
CA PRO A 149 -14.33 23.00 -21.11
C PRO A 149 -14.25 22.73 -22.62
N ILE A 150 -14.43 21.47 -23.05
CA ILE A 150 -14.24 21.06 -24.44
C ILE A 150 -15.52 21.30 -25.24
N THR A 151 -15.38 22.12 -26.28
CA THR A 151 -16.39 22.35 -27.31
C THR A 151 -15.91 21.81 -28.67
N PRO A 152 -16.82 21.29 -29.51
CA PRO A 152 -16.46 20.82 -30.85
C PRO A 152 -15.67 21.88 -31.64
N SER A 153 -14.56 21.48 -32.25
CA SER A 153 -13.71 22.38 -33.07
C SER A 153 -12.73 21.61 -33.95
N GLU A 154 -11.94 22.33 -34.74
CA GLU A 154 -11.00 21.74 -35.71
C GLU A 154 -9.86 20.93 -35.08
N LEU A 155 -9.61 21.05 -33.76
CA LEU A 155 -8.63 20.20 -33.06
C LEU A 155 -9.22 18.84 -32.63
N ASP A 156 -10.50 18.57 -32.90
CA ASP A 156 -11.10 17.28 -32.58
C ASP A 156 -10.42 16.17 -33.42
N PRO A 157 -9.99 15.07 -32.79
CA PRO A 157 -9.29 14.03 -33.51
C PRO A 157 -10.20 13.31 -34.50
N PRO A 158 -9.63 12.70 -35.55
CA PRO A 158 -10.37 11.75 -36.38
C PRO A 158 -10.81 10.53 -35.56
N ASP A 159 -11.58 9.64 -36.16
CA ASP A 159 -11.95 8.37 -35.51
C ASP A 159 -10.69 7.58 -35.09
N ILE A 160 -10.50 7.42 -33.79
CA ILE A 160 -9.36 6.71 -33.20
C ILE A 160 -9.75 5.26 -32.92
N PRO A 161 -9.13 4.26 -33.59
CA PRO A 161 -9.47 2.86 -33.35
C PRO A 161 -9.14 2.42 -31.92
N ALA A 162 -9.83 1.39 -31.45
CA ALA A 162 -9.48 0.75 -30.19
C ALA A 162 -8.05 0.14 -30.25
N PRO A 163 -7.30 0.13 -29.14
CA PRO A 163 -5.98 -0.47 -29.12
C PRO A 163 -6.05 -1.98 -29.43
N PRO A 164 -5.03 -2.56 -30.10
CA PRO A 164 -5.06 -3.97 -30.52
C PRO A 164 -5.30 -4.96 -29.37
N THR A 165 -4.79 -4.65 -28.18
CA THR A 165 -4.91 -5.47 -26.97
C THR A 165 -6.15 -5.15 -26.14
N ARG A 166 -7.11 -4.34 -26.63
CA ARG A 166 -8.33 -3.93 -25.89
C ARG A 166 -9.08 -5.11 -25.29
N TYR A 167 -9.19 -6.23 -25.99
CA TYR A 167 -9.95 -7.42 -25.57
C TYR A 167 -9.06 -8.59 -25.14
N GLU A 168 -7.79 -8.31 -24.82
CA GLU A 168 -6.85 -9.33 -24.36
C GLU A 168 -7.33 -10.05 -23.09
N ASP A 169 -7.07 -11.36 -23.03
CA ASP A 169 -7.29 -12.16 -21.83
C ASP A 169 -6.12 -12.02 -20.85
N LEU A 170 -6.43 -11.45 -19.68
CA LEU A 170 -5.46 -11.22 -18.61
C LEU A 170 -5.18 -12.47 -17.75
N SER A 171 -5.81 -13.62 -18.01
CA SER A 171 -5.61 -14.85 -17.23
C SER A 171 -4.16 -15.36 -17.20
N THR A 172 -3.36 -14.98 -18.20
CA THR A 172 -1.94 -15.35 -18.31
C THR A 172 -0.99 -14.29 -17.74
N LYS A 173 -1.53 -13.16 -17.27
CA LYS A 173 -0.78 -11.99 -16.79
C LYS A 173 -0.75 -11.96 -15.25
N PRO A 174 0.10 -11.12 -14.63
CA PRO A 174 0.09 -10.94 -13.19
C PRO A 174 -1.29 -10.57 -12.66
N ALA A 175 -1.74 -11.26 -11.61
CA ALA A 175 -3.07 -11.08 -11.02
C ALA A 175 -3.37 -9.62 -10.62
N ALA A 176 -2.34 -8.84 -10.32
CA ALA A 176 -2.44 -7.42 -10.00
C ALA A 176 -3.08 -6.58 -11.13
N GLN A 177 -2.92 -6.97 -12.40
CA GLN A 177 -3.55 -6.27 -13.53
C GLN A 177 -5.06 -6.51 -13.59
N ILE A 178 -5.51 -7.75 -13.32
CA ILE A 178 -6.95 -8.09 -13.22
C ILE A 178 -7.60 -7.35 -12.04
N ALA A 179 -6.88 -7.38 -10.91
CA ALA A 179 -7.20 -6.64 -9.71
C ALA A 179 -7.40 -5.14 -10.01
N TYR A 180 -6.41 -4.53 -10.66
CA TYR A 180 -6.42 -3.12 -11.04
C TYR A 180 -7.57 -2.77 -11.98
N LYS A 181 -7.80 -3.56 -13.03
CA LYS A 181 -8.94 -3.41 -13.95
C LYS A 181 -10.28 -3.35 -13.20
N SER A 182 -10.39 -4.15 -12.14
CA SER A 182 -11.60 -4.22 -11.33
C SER A 182 -11.72 -3.05 -10.37
N SER A 183 -10.63 -2.68 -9.68
CA SER A 183 -10.65 -1.68 -8.61
C SER A 183 -10.55 -0.23 -9.08
N TYR A 184 -9.95 0.04 -10.24
CA TYR A 184 -9.66 1.40 -10.75
C TYR A 184 -10.81 2.39 -10.55
N TYR A 185 -12.02 2.00 -10.97
CA TYR A 185 -13.21 2.86 -10.92
C TYR A 185 -13.66 3.24 -9.50
N SER A 186 -13.31 2.43 -8.49
CA SER A 186 -13.62 2.73 -7.08
C SER A 186 -12.80 3.90 -6.53
N GLY A 187 -11.69 4.26 -7.18
CA GLY A 187 -10.87 5.43 -6.85
C GLY A 187 -11.63 6.75 -6.95
N TYR A 188 -12.61 6.84 -7.85
CA TYR A 188 -13.29 8.10 -8.17
C TYR A 188 -14.67 8.22 -7.55
N GLY A 189 -15.36 7.11 -7.30
CA GLY A 189 -16.70 7.11 -6.71
C GLY A 189 -17.35 5.73 -6.74
N PRO A 190 -18.70 5.65 -6.80
CA PRO A 190 -19.40 4.37 -6.92
C PRO A 190 -18.97 3.59 -8.16
N GLN A 191 -18.22 2.51 -7.93
CA GLN A 191 -17.52 1.72 -8.94
C GLN A 191 -18.40 1.39 -10.16
N ARG A 192 -19.64 0.92 -9.95
CA ARG A 192 -20.55 0.58 -11.06
C ARG A 192 -20.90 1.77 -11.95
N VAL A 193 -21.08 2.95 -11.35
CA VAL A 193 -21.44 4.17 -12.07
C VAL A 193 -20.23 4.70 -12.84
N VAL A 194 -19.06 4.76 -12.18
CA VAL A 194 -17.83 5.23 -12.81
C VAL A 194 -17.39 4.28 -13.92
N ARG A 195 -17.45 2.96 -13.68
CA ARG A 195 -17.16 1.94 -14.69
C ARG A 195 -18.01 2.10 -15.95
N ALA A 196 -19.32 2.28 -15.78
CA ALA A 196 -20.21 2.50 -16.92
C ALA A 196 -19.86 3.78 -17.69
N ALA A 197 -19.39 4.84 -17.01
CA ALA A 197 -18.95 6.07 -17.67
C ALA A 197 -17.70 5.85 -18.55
N TYR A 198 -16.79 4.94 -18.18
CA TYR A 198 -15.66 4.59 -19.05
C TYR A 198 -16.05 3.60 -20.15
N GLU A 199 -16.65 2.46 -19.79
CA GLU A 199 -16.95 1.37 -20.74
C GLU A 199 -17.98 1.76 -21.81
N ASN A 200 -18.92 2.66 -21.50
CA ASN A 200 -19.88 3.14 -22.51
C ASN A 200 -19.34 4.31 -23.36
N ASN A 201 -18.18 4.89 -23.01
CA ASN A 201 -17.64 6.08 -23.66
C ASN A 201 -16.14 5.91 -24.01
N GLU A 202 -15.75 4.72 -24.47
CA GLU A 202 -14.34 4.43 -24.77
C GLU A 202 -13.81 5.24 -25.95
N GLN A 203 -14.67 5.54 -26.94
CA GLN A 203 -14.28 6.39 -28.06
C GLN A 203 -14.04 7.82 -27.58
N GLU A 204 -14.91 8.34 -26.72
CA GLU A 204 -14.78 9.66 -26.12
C GLU A 204 -13.55 9.74 -25.22
N TYR A 205 -13.17 8.67 -24.51
CA TYR A 205 -11.92 8.61 -23.74
C TYR A 205 -10.70 8.75 -24.64
N ARG A 206 -10.67 8.03 -25.77
CA ARG A 206 -9.59 8.16 -26.76
C ARG A 206 -9.59 9.56 -27.40
N ASN A 207 -10.76 10.04 -27.83
CA ASN A 207 -10.88 11.36 -28.45
C ASN A 207 -10.41 12.46 -27.49
N LEU A 208 -10.77 12.37 -26.21
CA LEU A 208 -10.31 13.30 -25.18
C LEU A 208 -8.78 13.29 -25.10
N TYR A 209 -8.13 12.13 -25.01
CA TYR A 209 -6.67 12.07 -24.90
C TYR A 209 -5.95 12.79 -26.06
N TYR A 210 -6.34 12.49 -27.30
CA TYR A 210 -5.74 13.11 -28.48
C TYR A 210 -6.09 14.59 -28.57
N ARG A 211 -7.30 14.98 -28.17
CA ARG A 211 -7.68 16.39 -28.06
C ARG A 211 -6.77 17.14 -27.09
N LEU A 212 -6.47 16.57 -25.93
CA LEU A 212 -5.62 17.20 -24.92
C LEU A 212 -4.17 17.41 -25.38
N HIS A 213 -3.64 16.53 -26.24
CA HIS A 213 -2.35 16.77 -26.91
C HIS A 213 -2.41 18.01 -27.79
N ALA A 214 -3.47 18.16 -28.59
CA ALA A 214 -3.66 19.35 -29.41
C ALA A 214 -3.86 20.64 -28.59
N GLU A 215 -4.50 20.54 -27.42
CA GLU A 215 -4.69 21.69 -26.51
C GLU A 215 -3.37 22.19 -25.91
N VAL A 216 -2.44 21.29 -25.57
CA VAL A 216 -1.15 21.66 -24.98
C VAL A 216 -0.12 22.11 -26.01
N ASP A 217 -0.32 21.78 -27.30
CA ASP A 217 0.58 22.15 -28.39
C ASP A 217 0.74 23.68 -28.54
N ASP A 218 -0.31 24.49 -28.34
CA ASP A 218 -0.18 25.97 -28.39
C ASP A 218 0.70 26.51 -27.24
N PRO A 219 0.41 26.23 -25.95
CA PRO A 219 1.30 26.57 -24.85
C PRO A 219 2.76 26.12 -25.07
N LEU A 220 2.97 24.89 -25.54
CA LEU A 220 4.30 24.36 -25.89
C LEU A 220 4.98 25.19 -26.99
N ASP A 221 4.27 25.49 -28.08
CA ASP A 221 4.81 26.23 -29.21
C ASP A 221 5.14 27.69 -28.84
N ARG A 222 4.35 28.30 -27.96
CA ARG A 222 4.62 29.65 -27.43
C ARG A 222 5.93 29.68 -26.65
N VAL A 223 6.17 28.70 -25.78
CA VAL A 223 7.44 28.56 -25.05
C VAL A 223 8.58 28.26 -26.01
N ARG A 224 8.40 27.33 -26.96
CA ARG A 224 9.40 27.00 -27.99
C ARG A 224 9.82 28.25 -28.77
N LYS A 225 8.87 29.02 -29.29
CA LYS A 225 9.11 30.28 -30.02
C LYS A 225 9.90 31.27 -29.17
N ALA A 226 9.46 31.49 -27.93
CA ALA A 226 10.14 32.41 -27.01
C ALA A 226 11.56 31.94 -26.68
N LEU A 227 11.79 30.64 -26.51
CA LEU A 227 13.11 30.07 -26.25
C LEU A 227 14.05 30.27 -27.44
N THR A 228 13.54 30.05 -28.66
CA THR A 228 14.34 30.07 -29.90
C THR A 228 14.54 31.46 -30.53
N ILE A 229 13.90 32.52 -30.01
CA ILE A 229 14.06 33.87 -30.57
C ILE A 229 15.49 34.40 -30.43
N ASP A 230 16.18 34.02 -29.35
CA ASP A 230 17.59 34.29 -29.17
C ASP A 230 18.40 33.22 -29.92
N THR A 231 19.20 33.64 -30.89
CA THR A 231 20.10 32.76 -31.65
C THR A 231 21.57 32.96 -31.26
N SER A 232 21.86 33.84 -30.31
CA SER A 232 23.24 34.22 -29.95
C SER A 232 24.02 33.12 -29.22
N ARG A 233 23.32 32.11 -28.70
CA ARG A 233 23.87 31.03 -27.88
C ARG A 233 23.21 29.71 -28.23
N GLU A 234 24.01 28.64 -28.29
CA GLU A 234 23.53 27.27 -28.41
C GLU A 234 22.61 26.93 -27.24
N LYS A 235 21.55 26.15 -27.51
CA LYS A 235 20.59 25.66 -26.53
C LYS A 235 20.41 24.17 -26.73
N ILE A 236 20.44 23.41 -25.64
CA ILE A 236 20.08 22.01 -25.62
C ILE A 236 18.67 21.90 -25.05
N ILE A 237 17.74 21.37 -25.85
CA ILE A 237 16.34 21.24 -25.48
C ILE A 237 16.04 19.76 -25.37
N PHE A 238 15.49 19.36 -24.22
CA PHE A 238 14.96 18.03 -23.99
C PHE A 238 13.43 18.11 -24.04
N ARG A 239 12.79 17.26 -24.83
CA ARG A 239 11.32 17.08 -24.81
C ARG A 239 11.01 15.64 -24.43
N THR A 240 10.20 15.47 -23.39
CA THR A 240 9.81 14.17 -22.88
C THR A 240 8.50 14.23 -22.09
N SER A 241 8.03 13.09 -21.58
CA SER A 241 6.82 12.95 -20.76
C SER A 241 7.16 12.15 -19.50
N ASP A 242 6.50 12.42 -18.37
CA ASP A 242 6.73 11.66 -17.12
C ASP A 242 6.39 10.17 -17.28
N HIS A 243 5.33 9.87 -18.03
CA HIS A 243 4.89 8.51 -18.39
C HIS A 243 3.95 8.55 -19.62
N GLY A 244 3.44 7.40 -20.05
CA GLY A 244 2.38 7.25 -21.07
C GLY A 244 0.98 6.92 -20.48
N ASP A 245 0.04 6.47 -21.31
CA ASP A 245 -1.32 6.05 -20.89
C ASP A 245 -1.78 4.83 -21.68
N LEU A 246 -2.42 3.88 -21.00
CA LEU A 246 -2.90 2.62 -21.60
C LEU A 246 -4.07 2.82 -22.57
N LEU A 247 -4.89 3.88 -22.43
CA LEU A 247 -6.02 4.16 -23.33
C LEU A 247 -6.99 2.99 -23.59
N GLY A 248 -7.13 2.08 -22.62
CA GLY A 248 -7.94 0.87 -22.76
C GLY A 248 -7.19 -0.34 -23.35
N ALA A 249 -5.87 -0.26 -23.54
CA ALA A 249 -5.03 -1.40 -23.93
C ALA A 249 -5.06 -2.51 -22.87
N HIS A 250 -4.58 -3.68 -23.24
CA HIS A 250 -4.40 -4.84 -22.35
C HIS A 250 -5.65 -5.21 -21.56
N GLY A 251 -6.75 -5.48 -22.27
CA GLY A 251 -8.01 -5.88 -21.65
C GLY A 251 -8.83 -4.70 -21.12
N GLY A 252 -8.53 -3.44 -21.46
CA GLY A 252 -9.27 -2.28 -20.98
C GLY A 252 -8.67 -1.61 -19.75
N LEU A 253 -7.35 -1.69 -19.56
CA LEU A 253 -6.67 -0.97 -18.51
C LEU A 253 -6.61 0.52 -18.84
N HIS A 254 -6.68 1.35 -17.80
CA HIS A 254 -6.64 2.80 -17.91
C HIS A 254 -5.40 3.33 -17.17
N GLN A 255 -4.92 4.52 -17.51
CA GLN A 255 -3.77 5.13 -16.84
C GLN A 255 -2.51 4.27 -17.01
N LYS A 256 -1.73 4.05 -15.94
CA LYS A 256 -0.33 3.59 -16.00
C LYS A 256 0.10 2.59 -14.94
N TRP A 257 -0.73 2.33 -13.94
CA TRP A 257 -0.33 1.59 -12.73
C TRP A 257 -0.42 0.06 -12.91
N PHE A 258 0.31 -0.68 -12.06
CA PHE A 258 0.30 -2.15 -11.97
C PHE A 258 0.69 -2.89 -13.26
N ASN A 259 1.57 -2.27 -14.07
CA ASN A 259 2.09 -2.85 -15.30
C ASN A 259 3.40 -2.15 -15.70
N LEU A 260 4.09 -2.67 -16.71
CA LEU A 260 5.24 -2.03 -17.35
C LEU A 260 5.17 -2.13 -18.90
N TYR A 261 3.96 -1.96 -19.45
CA TYR A 261 3.72 -1.99 -20.89
C TYR A 261 4.26 -0.73 -21.58
N ASP A 262 4.64 -0.83 -22.84
CA ASP A 262 5.22 0.25 -23.64
C ASP A 262 4.29 1.48 -23.67
N GLU A 263 2.97 1.29 -23.76
CA GLU A 263 2.00 2.40 -23.71
C GLU A 263 2.10 3.22 -22.41
N ALA A 264 2.55 2.61 -21.31
CA ALA A 264 2.73 3.28 -20.01
C ALA A 264 4.17 3.78 -19.79
N THR A 265 5.18 3.05 -20.28
CA THR A 265 6.59 3.30 -19.93
C THR A 265 7.45 3.89 -21.04
N ARG A 266 7.08 3.69 -22.32
CA ARG A 266 7.84 4.18 -23.47
C ARG A 266 7.34 5.56 -23.87
N VAL A 267 8.10 6.58 -23.50
CA VAL A 267 7.75 7.98 -23.76
C VAL A 267 8.61 8.59 -24.87
N PRO A 268 8.21 9.74 -25.44
CA PRO A 268 9.09 10.55 -26.25
C PRO A 268 10.33 10.96 -25.45
N PHE A 269 11.51 10.91 -26.07
CA PHE A 269 12.75 11.44 -25.50
C PHE A 269 13.57 12.07 -26.62
N GLU A 270 13.34 13.36 -26.86
CA GLU A 270 13.96 14.12 -27.94
C GLU A 270 15.04 15.04 -27.39
N ILE A 271 16.21 15.07 -28.04
CA ILE A 271 17.30 16.01 -27.74
C ILE A 271 17.50 16.89 -28.96
N ILE A 272 17.32 18.20 -28.79
CA ILE A 272 17.48 19.19 -29.86
C ILE A 272 18.63 20.13 -29.52
N LYS A 273 19.64 20.17 -30.39
CA LYS A 273 20.70 21.18 -30.37
C LYS A 273 20.30 22.36 -31.24
N TYR A 274 19.80 23.43 -30.63
CA TYR A 274 19.39 24.64 -31.34
C TYR A 274 20.53 25.67 -31.39
N GLY A 275 20.76 26.26 -32.57
CA GLY A 275 21.84 27.23 -32.80
C GLY A 275 23.14 26.62 -33.33
N SER A 276 23.17 25.31 -33.62
CA SER A 276 24.27 24.61 -34.27
C SER A 276 23.82 24.08 -35.63
N GLU A 277 24.29 24.69 -36.72
CA GLU A 277 23.87 24.31 -38.09
C GLU A 277 24.36 22.91 -38.51
N SER A 278 25.33 22.35 -37.79
CA SER A 278 25.97 21.06 -38.09
C SER A 278 25.47 19.89 -37.24
N ALA A 279 24.43 20.08 -36.41
CA ALA A 279 23.94 19.00 -35.56
C ALA A 279 23.30 17.87 -36.40
N PRO A 280 23.72 16.61 -36.22
CA PRO A 280 23.14 15.48 -36.93
C PRO A 280 21.67 15.30 -36.56
N LYS A 281 20.87 14.91 -37.55
CA LYS A 281 19.46 14.56 -37.38
C LYS A 281 19.33 13.05 -37.53
N GLY A 282 18.66 12.39 -36.59
CA GLY A 282 18.49 10.95 -36.61
C GLY A 282 17.54 10.46 -35.54
N VAL A 283 17.23 9.16 -35.61
CA VAL A 283 16.46 8.42 -34.61
C VAL A 283 17.35 7.31 -34.09
N VAL A 284 17.41 7.15 -32.77
CA VAL A 284 18.05 6.00 -32.12
C VAL A 284 16.95 5.02 -31.73
N ASP A 285 16.82 3.94 -32.48
CA ASP A 285 15.81 2.89 -32.26
C ASP A 285 16.43 1.52 -31.89
N SER A 286 17.76 1.39 -32.05
CA SER A 286 18.49 0.15 -31.85
C SER A 286 18.91 -0.10 -30.40
N ILE A 287 18.86 0.94 -29.54
CA ILE A 287 19.38 0.95 -28.17
C ILE A 287 18.29 1.43 -27.21
N PRO A 288 17.95 0.64 -26.17
CA PRO A 288 17.08 1.08 -25.09
C PRO A 288 17.69 2.25 -24.28
N THR A 289 16.87 3.25 -23.96
CA THR A 289 17.23 4.43 -23.15
C THR A 289 16.24 4.63 -22.00
N SER A 290 16.56 5.52 -21.05
CA SER A 290 15.69 5.82 -19.90
C SER A 290 15.77 7.28 -19.47
N HIS A 291 14.74 7.76 -18.77
CA HIS A 291 14.73 9.09 -18.14
C HIS A 291 15.89 9.33 -17.18
N VAL A 292 16.41 8.29 -16.54
CA VAL A 292 17.56 8.44 -15.64
C VAL A 292 18.82 8.90 -16.38
N ASP A 293 18.86 8.73 -17.70
CA ASP A 293 19.94 9.18 -18.58
C ASP A 293 19.92 10.70 -18.80
N LEU A 294 18.82 11.39 -18.47
CA LEU A 294 18.66 12.81 -18.74
C LEU A 294 19.74 13.66 -18.04
N ILE A 295 19.97 13.45 -16.74
CA ILE A 295 20.94 14.24 -15.98
C ILE A 295 22.38 14.04 -16.50
N PRO A 296 22.93 12.81 -16.61
CA PRO A 296 24.29 12.64 -17.11
C PRO A 296 24.44 13.16 -18.55
N THR A 297 23.44 12.95 -19.41
CA THR A 297 23.44 13.48 -20.79
C THR A 297 23.43 15.01 -20.81
N ALA A 298 22.60 15.65 -19.97
CA ALA A 298 22.51 17.10 -19.89
C ALA A 298 23.81 17.73 -19.37
N LEU A 299 24.47 17.10 -18.39
CA LEU A 299 25.77 17.55 -17.88
C LEU A 299 26.85 17.45 -18.97
N ALA A 300 26.93 16.32 -19.67
CA ALA A 300 27.90 16.11 -20.74
C ALA A 300 27.71 17.07 -21.91
N LEU A 301 26.47 17.27 -22.38
CA LEU A 301 26.17 18.23 -23.45
C LEU A 301 26.41 19.68 -23.04
N ALA A 302 26.38 19.98 -21.74
CA ALA A 302 26.76 21.27 -21.18
C ALA A 302 28.28 21.42 -20.95
N GLY A 303 29.07 20.36 -21.19
CA GLY A 303 30.52 20.35 -20.93
C GLY A 303 30.88 20.34 -19.44
N LEU A 304 30.01 19.79 -18.59
CA LEU A 304 30.16 19.78 -17.14
C LEU A 304 30.71 18.44 -16.64
N ASP A 305 31.70 18.50 -15.75
CA ASP A 305 32.29 17.31 -15.12
C ASP A 305 31.40 16.78 -13.99
N GLN A 306 30.75 15.64 -14.24
CA GLN A 306 29.88 14.97 -13.28
C GLN A 306 30.63 14.55 -12.00
N GLN A 307 31.89 14.12 -12.11
CA GLN A 307 32.66 13.66 -10.95
C GLN A 307 33.04 14.84 -10.05
N GLU A 308 33.50 15.94 -10.62
CA GLU A 308 33.84 17.17 -9.88
C GLU A 308 32.59 17.74 -9.18
N LEU A 309 31.47 17.87 -9.89
CA LEU A 309 30.22 18.35 -9.32
C LEU A 309 29.70 17.41 -8.24
N GLY A 310 29.83 16.10 -8.44
CA GLY A 310 29.44 15.09 -7.47
C GLY A 310 30.21 15.22 -6.16
N GLN A 311 31.53 15.45 -6.21
CA GLN A 311 32.36 15.68 -5.02
C GLN A 311 31.92 16.92 -4.24
N ARG A 312 31.49 17.97 -4.93
CA ARG A 312 30.99 19.21 -4.32
C ARG A 312 29.60 19.04 -3.69
N LEU A 313 28.74 18.22 -4.29
CA LEU A 313 27.37 18.00 -3.83
C LEU A 313 27.28 16.93 -2.73
N ALA A 314 28.09 15.88 -2.79
CA ALA A 314 28.06 14.77 -1.85
C ALA A 314 27.96 15.17 -0.36
N PRO A 315 28.74 16.14 0.17
CA PRO A 315 28.64 16.51 1.58
C PRO A 315 27.35 17.26 1.96
N LEU A 316 26.54 17.69 0.97
CA LEU A 316 25.34 18.51 1.19
C LEU A 316 24.05 17.68 1.27
N PHE A 317 24.10 16.39 0.91
CA PHE A 317 22.92 15.53 0.78
C PHE A 317 23.05 14.23 1.57
N SER A 318 22.00 13.81 2.25
CA SER A 318 22.01 12.57 3.04
C SER A 318 22.01 11.29 2.19
N GLU A 319 21.40 11.34 1.01
CA GLU A 319 21.27 10.23 0.06
C GLU A 319 21.90 10.60 -1.28
N PHE A 320 23.15 11.05 -1.24
CA PHE A 320 23.94 11.18 -2.45
C PHE A 320 24.41 9.81 -2.94
N HIS A 321 24.06 9.48 -4.18
CA HIS A 321 24.47 8.26 -4.88
C HIS A 321 24.99 8.64 -6.28
N PRO A 322 25.88 7.83 -6.90
CA PRO A 322 26.19 7.98 -8.31
C PRO A 322 24.91 8.01 -9.16
N LEU A 323 24.89 8.85 -10.20
CA LEU A 323 23.74 8.90 -11.10
C LEU A 323 23.56 7.53 -11.78
N PRO A 324 22.34 6.94 -11.74
CA PRO A 324 22.10 5.60 -12.26
C PRO A 324 22.02 5.52 -13.80
N GLY A 325 21.85 6.68 -14.47
CA GLY A 325 21.82 6.74 -15.93
C GLY A 325 23.20 6.83 -16.58
N LYS A 326 23.21 6.82 -17.90
CA LYS A 326 24.41 7.01 -18.75
C LYS A 326 24.30 8.27 -19.60
N ASP A 327 25.45 8.85 -19.95
CA ASP A 327 25.54 9.98 -20.86
C ASP A 327 25.29 9.56 -22.32
N LEU A 328 24.13 9.87 -22.87
CA LEU A 328 23.74 9.53 -24.25
C LEU A 328 24.37 10.43 -25.32
N SER A 329 25.20 11.41 -24.97
CA SER A 329 25.83 12.29 -25.95
C SER A 329 26.61 11.56 -27.06
N PRO A 330 27.27 10.40 -26.83
CA PRO A 330 27.89 9.63 -27.91
C PRO A 330 26.90 9.13 -28.96
N LEU A 331 25.67 8.79 -28.55
CA LEU A 331 24.62 8.32 -29.47
C LEU A 331 24.12 9.41 -30.42
N LEU A 332 24.35 10.69 -30.08
CA LEU A 332 24.06 11.79 -30.98
C LEU A 332 25.07 11.88 -32.13
N VAL A 333 26.27 11.31 -31.97
CA VAL A 333 27.32 11.26 -32.99
C VAL A 333 27.28 9.95 -33.76
N ASP A 334 27.17 8.84 -33.04
CA ASP A 334 27.07 7.48 -33.58
C ASP A 334 25.87 6.75 -32.94
N PRO A 335 24.73 6.65 -33.65
CA PRO A 335 23.54 5.95 -33.17
C PRO A 335 23.77 4.48 -32.81
N ASP A 336 24.85 3.86 -33.28
CA ASP A 336 25.19 2.46 -33.03
C ASP A 336 26.45 2.28 -32.16
N ALA A 337 26.80 3.32 -31.38
CA ALA A 337 28.00 3.34 -30.56
C ALA A 337 28.19 2.06 -29.73
N GLU A 338 29.37 1.45 -29.86
CA GLU A 338 29.68 0.11 -29.33
C GLU A 338 29.47 -0.02 -27.82
N GLU A 339 29.73 1.05 -27.06
CA GLU A 339 29.60 1.07 -25.59
C GLU A 339 28.16 0.88 -25.08
N TYR A 340 27.17 1.01 -25.97
CA TYR A 340 25.74 0.83 -25.70
C TYR A 340 25.20 -0.52 -26.16
N LYS A 341 26.00 -1.34 -26.86
CA LYS A 341 25.55 -2.68 -27.28
C LYS A 341 25.30 -3.58 -26.07
N GLY A 342 24.19 -4.31 -26.12
CA GLY A 342 23.76 -5.19 -25.02
C GLY A 342 23.31 -4.44 -23.76
N ARG A 343 23.17 -3.11 -23.81
CA ARG A 343 22.66 -2.31 -22.69
C ARG A 343 21.26 -2.77 -22.30
N ALA A 344 21.09 -3.00 -21.00
CA ALA A 344 19.78 -3.23 -20.39
C ALA A 344 19.30 -1.95 -19.69
N ILE A 345 17.99 -1.72 -19.75
CA ILE A 345 17.32 -0.64 -19.01
C ILE A 345 16.46 -1.27 -17.93
N TYR A 346 16.83 -1.04 -16.68
CA TYR A 346 16.05 -1.41 -15.51
C TYR A 346 15.01 -0.34 -15.20
N PHE A 347 13.79 -0.78 -14.90
CA PHE A 347 12.71 0.09 -14.45
C PHE A 347 11.83 -0.66 -13.46
N MET A 348 11.20 0.10 -12.56
CA MET A 348 10.35 -0.45 -11.52
C MET A 348 9.25 0.51 -11.14
N THR A 349 8.15 -0.04 -10.63
CA THR A 349 7.11 0.71 -9.95
C THR A 349 6.71 0.02 -8.64
N ARG A 350 6.31 0.82 -7.66
CA ARG A 350 5.76 0.37 -6.38
C ARG A 350 4.39 1.02 -6.23
N ASP A 351 3.40 0.41 -6.86
CA ASP A 351 2.07 0.99 -6.99
C ASP A 351 1.19 0.58 -5.81
N ASN A 352 1.01 1.47 -4.83
CA ASN A 352 -0.07 1.34 -3.83
C ASN A 352 -1.19 2.34 -4.11
N MET A 353 -1.35 2.70 -5.38
CA MET A 353 -2.44 3.55 -5.85
C MET A 353 -3.76 2.89 -5.49
N LEU A 354 -4.71 3.69 -4.96
CA LEU A 354 -5.99 3.27 -4.36
C LEU A 354 -5.96 2.92 -2.85
N GLU A 355 -4.80 2.63 -2.24
CA GLU A 355 -4.70 2.27 -0.81
C GLU A 355 -4.70 3.47 0.17
N GLY A 356 -4.77 4.71 -0.35
CA GLY A 356 -4.54 5.96 0.40
C GLY A 356 -5.18 6.03 1.80
N ASP A 357 -4.64 6.89 2.68
CA ASP A 357 -4.79 6.82 4.15
C ASP A 357 -6.18 6.51 4.72
N THR A 358 -7.26 6.95 4.06
CA THR A 358 -8.64 6.76 4.52
C THR A 358 -9.51 5.87 3.62
N LEU A 359 -8.96 5.41 2.49
CA LEU A 359 -9.69 4.69 1.42
C LEU A 359 -10.89 5.46 0.86
N ALA A 360 -10.95 6.78 1.04
CA ALA A 360 -12.01 7.60 0.47
C ALA A 360 -11.75 7.86 -1.01
N SER A 361 -12.74 7.53 -1.85
CA SER A 361 -12.76 7.90 -3.27
C SER A 361 -12.76 9.42 -3.46
N GLY A 362 -12.42 9.88 -4.67
CA GLY A 362 -12.48 11.30 -5.03
C GLY A 362 -13.82 11.97 -4.69
N MET A 363 -14.94 11.29 -5.01
CA MET A 363 -16.28 11.77 -4.66
C MET A 363 -16.52 11.83 -3.14
N ALA A 364 -16.05 10.85 -2.37
CA ALA A 364 -16.18 10.88 -0.92
C ALA A 364 -15.40 12.06 -0.29
N ARG A 365 -14.19 12.33 -0.79
CA ARG A 365 -13.39 13.48 -0.37
C ARG A 365 -14.07 14.80 -0.73
N GLY A 366 -14.60 14.93 -1.94
CA GLY A 366 -15.33 16.12 -2.39
C GLY A 366 -16.60 16.40 -1.57
N LEU A 367 -17.18 15.40 -0.91
CA LEU A 367 -18.32 15.54 0.00
C LEU A 367 -17.92 15.77 1.46
N GLY A 368 -16.64 16.01 1.75
CA GLY A 368 -16.13 16.15 3.12
C GLY A 368 -16.20 14.86 3.94
N ARG A 369 -16.31 13.69 3.29
CA ARG A 369 -16.36 12.37 3.93
C ARG A 369 -15.06 11.60 3.75
N ALA A 370 -13.93 12.32 3.81
CA ALA A 370 -12.62 11.71 3.68
C ALA A 370 -12.34 10.69 4.79
N ASP A 371 -12.72 10.97 6.04
CA ASP A 371 -12.42 10.11 7.19
C ASP A 371 -13.44 8.99 7.41
N ASN A 372 -14.67 9.16 6.90
CA ASN A 372 -15.74 8.17 6.99
C ASN A 372 -16.50 8.03 5.66
N PRO A 373 -15.84 7.51 4.61
CA PRO A 373 -16.46 7.32 3.31
C PRO A 373 -17.56 6.24 3.39
N PRO A 374 -18.77 6.49 2.83
CA PRO A 374 -19.80 5.46 2.68
C PRO A 374 -19.28 4.25 1.91
N THR A 375 -19.76 3.04 2.22
CA THR A 375 -19.26 1.78 1.63
C THR A 375 -19.22 1.79 0.10
N ALA A 376 -20.25 2.33 -0.55
CA ALA A 376 -20.31 2.43 -2.01
C ALA A 376 -19.28 3.41 -2.62
N MET A 377 -18.69 4.29 -1.80
CA MET A 377 -17.69 5.29 -2.19
C MET A 377 -16.34 5.05 -1.52
N LYS A 378 -16.15 3.87 -0.91
CA LYS A 378 -14.84 3.38 -0.47
C LYS A 378 -14.09 2.81 -1.65
N ILE A 379 -12.80 3.11 -1.70
CA ILE A 379 -11.89 2.51 -2.64
C ILE A 379 -11.77 1.02 -2.32
N GLN A 380 -11.87 0.18 -3.34
CA GLN A 380 -11.70 -1.27 -3.22
C GLN A 380 -10.25 -1.61 -3.49
N ILE A 381 -9.55 -2.13 -2.48
CA ILE A 381 -8.24 -2.74 -2.69
C ILE A 381 -8.48 -4.16 -3.16
N ALA A 382 -7.82 -4.55 -4.24
CA ALA A 382 -7.89 -5.91 -4.71
C ALA A 382 -7.00 -6.81 -3.82
N PRO A 383 -7.59 -7.80 -3.13
CA PRO A 383 -6.85 -8.59 -2.16
C PRO A 383 -5.94 -9.62 -2.82
N HIS A 384 -4.85 -9.96 -2.12
CA HIS A 384 -3.97 -11.08 -2.47
C HIS A 384 -3.27 -10.97 -3.84
N VAL A 385 -2.83 -9.76 -4.21
CA VAL A 385 -1.97 -9.54 -5.38
C VAL A 385 -0.65 -8.85 -4.99
N SER A 386 0.38 -9.07 -5.80
CA SER A 386 1.67 -8.40 -5.69
C SER A 386 1.63 -7.03 -6.38
N THR A 387 1.95 -5.96 -5.66
CA THR A 387 1.78 -4.58 -6.16
C THR A 387 3.07 -3.91 -6.62
N ASN A 388 4.21 -4.58 -6.45
CA ASN A 388 5.50 -4.10 -6.95
C ASN A 388 5.83 -4.78 -8.26
N PHE A 389 6.28 -3.99 -9.23
CA PHE A 389 6.70 -4.45 -10.54
C PHE A 389 8.13 -3.98 -10.78
N GLU A 390 8.96 -4.88 -11.33
CA GLU A 390 10.28 -4.53 -11.85
C GLU A 390 10.49 -5.24 -13.18
N GLY A 391 11.33 -4.68 -14.04
CA GLY A 391 11.61 -5.26 -15.33
C GLY A 391 12.89 -4.73 -15.96
N ILE A 392 13.31 -5.42 -17.02
CA ILE A 392 14.33 -4.92 -17.91
C ILE A 392 13.86 -5.01 -19.36
N VAL A 393 14.34 -4.06 -20.18
CA VAL A 393 14.36 -4.16 -21.64
C VAL A 393 15.82 -4.28 -22.08
N VAL A 394 16.13 -5.30 -22.88
CA VAL A 394 17.48 -5.54 -23.40
C VAL A 394 17.40 -6.06 -24.82
N LYS A 395 18.37 -5.66 -25.65
CA LYS A 395 18.58 -6.26 -26.97
C LYS A 395 19.50 -7.47 -26.80
N ILE A 396 18.98 -8.65 -27.10
CA ILE A 396 19.76 -9.90 -27.14
C ILE A 396 20.47 -9.91 -28.49
N LEU A 397 21.79 -10.01 -28.48
CA LEU A 397 22.64 -9.98 -29.67
C LEU A 397 22.82 -11.38 -30.27
N ASP A 398 23.22 -11.41 -31.54
CA ASP A 398 23.49 -12.65 -32.26
C ASP A 398 24.53 -13.51 -31.51
N GLY A 399 24.17 -14.78 -31.28
CA GLY A 399 25.05 -15.75 -30.61
C GLY A 399 25.01 -15.75 -29.09
N GLU A 400 24.31 -14.81 -28.43
CA GLU A 400 24.13 -14.83 -26.98
C GLU A 400 23.21 -15.97 -26.53
N ILE A 401 22.17 -16.27 -27.31
CA ILE A 401 21.26 -17.40 -27.11
C ILE A 401 21.13 -18.18 -28.42
N PRO A 402 21.37 -19.50 -28.44
CA PRO A 402 21.21 -20.31 -29.64
C PRO A 402 19.81 -20.18 -30.25
N GLY A 403 19.74 -19.86 -31.53
CA GLY A 403 18.48 -19.74 -32.29
C GLY A 403 17.75 -18.40 -32.15
N ILE A 404 18.28 -17.47 -31.36
CA ILE A 404 17.79 -16.09 -31.30
C ILE A 404 18.69 -15.22 -32.17
N VAL A 405 18.08 -14.53 -33.14
CA VAL A 405 18.72 -13.43 -33.87
C VAL A 405 18.54 -12.13 -33.09
N SER A 406 19.35 -11.12 -33.39
CA SER A 406 19.33 -9.80 -32.77
C SER A 406 17.89 -9.27 -32.59
N SER A 407 17.38 -9.32 -31.36
CA SER A 407 15.98 -9.02 -31.02
C SER A 407 15.86 -8.33 -29.67
N LEU A 408 14.83 -7.50 -29.53
CA LEU A 408 14.56 -6.72 -28.34
C LEU A 408 13.58 -7.48 -27.44
N TRP A 409 13.95 -7.70 -26.18
CA TRP A 409 13.16 -8.47 -25.23
C TRP A 409 12.86 -7.67 -23.97
N LYS A 410 11.66 -7.89 -23.42
CA LYS A 410 11.23 -7.35 -22.13
C LYS A 410 10.88 -8.49 -21.19
N ILE A 411 11.37 -8.44 -19.95
CA ILE A 411 10.89 -9.27 -18.84
C ILE A 411 10.34 -8.37 -17.75
N THR A 412 9.19 -8.74 -17.21
CA THR A 412 8.55 -8.08 -16.06
C THR A 412 8.33 -9.09 -14.95
N ARG A 413 8.55 -8.67 -13.71
CA ARG A 413 8.34 -9.42 -12.48
C ARG A 413 7.43 -8.63 -11.55
N ALA A 414 6.22 -9.13 -11.35
CA ALA A 414 5.36 -8.71 -10.26
C ALA A 414 5.74 -9.51 -9.00
N HIS A 415 6.06 -8.80 -7.91
CA HIS A 415 6.56 -9.43 -6.69
C HIS A 415 6.09 -8.72 -5.41
N ASP A 416 6.23 -9.44 -4.32
CA ASP A 416 6.01 -8.90 -2.98
C ASP A 416 7.30 -8.42 -2.34
N ASP A 417 7.27 -7.17 -1.89
CA ASP A 417 8.31 -6.58 -1.06
C ASP A 417 7.76 -6.40 0.38
N PRO A 418 8.09 -7.30 1.33
CA PRO A 418 7.63 -7.21 2.70
C PRO A 418 8.01 -5.92 3.38
N GLU A 419 9.13 -5.31 3.01
CA GLU A 419 9.52 -4.03 3.58
C GLU A 419 8.49 -2.96 3.25
N THR A 420 7.73 -3.10 2.17
CA THR A 420 6.67 -2.15 1.77
C THR A 420 5.26 -2.55 2.17
N TRP A 421 5.09 -3.66 2.88
CA TRP A 421 3.77 -4.04 3.36
C TRP A 421 3.17 -2.97 4.28
N SER A 422 1.82 -2.89 4.33
CA SER A 422 1.10 -1.92 5.18
C SER A 422 1.57 -1.95 6.64
N ILE A 423 2.04 -3.11 7.11
CA ILE A 423 2.89 -3.30 8.28
C ILE A 423 4.22 -3.92 7.81
N PRO A 424 5.30 -3.13 7.69
CA PRO A 424 6.57 -3.59 7.14
C PRO A 424 7.08 -4.88 7.79
N ASN A 425 7.47 -5.83 6.95
CA ASN A 425 7.97 -7.16 7.27
C ASN A 425 7.04 -8.05 8.12
N ARG A 426 5.78 -7.64 8.33
CA ARG A 426 4.84 -8.36 9.20
C ARG A 426 3.54 -8.73 8.50
N ALA A 427 2.81 -7.75 7.96
CA ALA A 427 1.53 -8.01 7.34
C ALA A 427 1.17 -6.95 6.31
N ASN A 428 0.61 -7.36 5.18
CA ASN A 428 0.13 -6.45 4.14
C ASN A 428 -1.39 -6.38 4.17
N LEU A 429 -1.99 -5.19 4.06
CA LEU A 429 -3.43 -5.03 3.95
C LEU A 429 -3.89 -5.75 2.67
N SER A 430 -4.68 -6.81 2.83
CA SER A 430 -5.22 -7.57 1.72
C SER A 430 -6.61 -7.06 1.36
N SER A 431 -7.51 -6.83 2.31
CA SER A 431 -8.88 -6.37 2.01
C SER A 431 -9.34 -5.33 3.03
N SER A 432 -10.26 -4.47 2.64
CA SER A 432 -10.90 -3.46 3.49
C SER A 432 -12.43 -3.49 3.33
N GLY A 433 -12.99 -4.69 3.32
CA GLY A 433 -14.39 -4.95 2.99
C GLY A 433 -15.38 -4.61 4.11
N PRO A 434 -16.68 -4.90 3.92
CA PRO A 434 -17.72 -4.69 4.93
C PRO A 434 -17.51 -5.51 6.22
N PHE A 435 -16.58 -6.47 6.20
CA PHE A 435 -16.20 -7.32 7.33
C PHE A 435 -14.94 -6.82 8.07
N GLY A 436 -14.40 -5.66 7.70
CA GLY A 436 -13.19 -5.10 8.30
C GLY A 436 -11.96 -5.24 7.41
N GLU A 437 -10.83 -4.75 7.91
CA GLU A 437 -9.54 -4.93 7.26
C GLU A 437 -9.02 -6.36 7.48
N THR A 438 -8.55 -7.02 6.41
CA THR A 438 -7.84 -8.29 6.49
C THR A 438 -6.41 -8.07 6.05
N TYR A 439 -5.47 -8.77 6.68
CA TYR A 439 -4.06 -8.69 6.34
C TYR A 439 -3.54 -10.07 5.97
N ARG A 440 -2.57 -10.12 5.05
CA ARG A 440 -1.80 -11.32 4.73
C ARG A 440 -0.40 -11.21 5.34
N THR A 441 0.11 -12.30 5.87
CA THR A 441 1.46 -12.38 6.48
C THR A 441 2.44 -13.15 5.61
N THR A 442 1.97 -13.76 4.52
CA THR A 442 2.78 -14.53 3.57
C THR A 442 3.02 -13.76 2.29
N LYS A 443 4.22 -13.93 1.72
CA LYS A 443 4.55 -13.44 0.38
C LYS A 443 3.78 -14.23 -0.67
N ILE A 444 3.29 -13.51 -1.66
CA ILE A 444 2.76 -14.04 -2.90
C ILE A 444 3.95 -14.45 -3.78
N PRO A 445 3.94 -15.63 -4.39
CA PRO A 445 4.95 -16.02 -5.35
C PRO A 445 5.05 -15.01 -6.50
N ASP A 446 6.27 -14.79 -6.97
CA ASP A 446 6.51 -13.91 -8.10
C ASP A 446 5.74 -14.37 -9.34
N GLN A 447 5.22 -13.40 -10.07
CA GLN A 447 4.55 -13.61 -11.35
C GLN A 447 5.34 -12.88 -12.44
N PHE A 448 5.42 -13.49 -13.62
CA PHE A 448 6.30 -12.99 -14.68
C PHE A 448 5.55 -12.73 -15.96
N GLU A 449 6.12 -11.82 -16.75
CA GLU A 449 5.79 -11.60 -18.14
C GLU A 449 7.08 -11.57 -18.96
N LEU A 450 7.02 -12.08 -20.19
CA LEU A 450 8.13 -12.08 -21.13
C LEU A 450 7.61 -11.78 -22.53
N TYR A 451 8.20 -10.79 -23.19
CA TYR A 451 7.81 -10.32 -24.52
C TYR A 451 9.03 -10.21 -25.44
N ASP A 452 8.85 -10.66 -26.68
CA ASP A 452 9.74 -10.37 -27.81
C ASP A 452 9.21 -9.09 -28.48
N LEU A 453 9.74 -7.93 -28.09
CA LEU A 453 9.27 -6.64 -28.60
C LEU A 453 9.59 -6.44 -30.08
N THR A 454 10.50 -7.21 -30.66
CA THR A 454 10.78 -7.17 -32.10
C THR A 454 9.64 -7.81 -32.89
N ASN A 455 9.12 -8.95 -32.43
CA ASN A 455 8.09 -9.70 -33.14
C ASN A 455 6.66 -9.45 -32.62
N ASP A 456 6.51 -8.98 -31.38
CA ASP A 456 5.26 -8.63 -30.70
C ASP A 456 5.42 -7.27 -29.98
N PRO A 457 5.52 -6.15 -30.72
CA PRO A 457 5.67 -4.82 -30.12
C PRO A 457 4.44 -4.36 -29.33
N THR A 458 3.31 -5.08 -29.46
CA THR A 458 2.08 -4.82 -28.71
C THR A 458 1.98 -5.59 -27.39
N GLU A 459 2.98 -6.40 -27.06
CA GLU A 459 3.05 -7.17 -25.81
C GLU A 459 1.80 -8.04 -25.55
N SER A 460 1.24 -8.56 -26.65
CA SER A 460 -0.03 -9.29 -26.68
C SER A 460 0.10 -10.75 -26.29
N LYS A 461 1.31 -11.33 -26.40
CA LYS A 461 1.57 -12.74 -26.14
C LYS A 461 2.63 -12.89 -25.05
N ASN A 462 2.18 -13.19 -23.82
CA ASN A 462 3.09 -13.47 -22.72
C ASN A 462 3.79 -14.84 -22.89
N LEU A 463 5.12 -14.84 -23.08
CA LEU A 463 5.92 -16.02 -23.42
C LEU A 463 6.56 -16.73 -22.23
N TRP A 464 6.42 -16.25 -20.99
CA TRP A 464 7.20 -16.77 -19.85
C TRP A 464 6.97 -18.25 -19.52
N LYS A 465 5.81 -18.80 -19.92
CA LYS A 465 5.45 -20.22 -19.81
C LYS A 465 5.58 -20.98 -21.13
N ASP A 466 5.98 -20.33 -22.22
CA ASP A 466 6.17 -20.97 -23.52
C ASP A 466 7.45 -21.83 -23.47
N PRO A 467 7.37 -23.16 -23.65
CA PRO A 467 8.55 -24.03 -23.60
C PRO A 467 9.64 -23.63 -24.60
N LYS A 468 9.28 -22.98 -25.72
CA LYS A 468 10.24 -22.52 -26.74
C LYS A 468 11.03 -21.30 -26.27
N ALA A 469 10.47 -20.50 -25.35
CA ALA A 469 11.09 -19.30 -24.82
C ALA A 469 11.81 -19.54 -23.47
N GLN A 470 11.82 -20.77 -22.94
CA GLN A 470 12.38 -21.05 -21.60
C GLN A 470 13.84 -20.62 -21.45
N HIS A 471 14.67 -20.86 -22.46
CA HIS A 471 16.08 -20.44 -22.44
C HIS A 471 16.23 -18.91 -22.40
N VAL A 472 15.35 -18.18 -23.11
CA VAL A 472 15.30 -16.71 -23.08
C VAL A 472 14.81 -16.23 -21.72
N PHE A 473 13.77 -16.85 -21.15
CA PHE A 473 13.26 -16.52 -19.83
C PHE A 473 14.34 -16.62 -18.75
N GLU A 474 15.08 -17.73 -18.69
CA GLU A 474 16.15 -17.89 -17.70
C GLU A 474 17.30 -16.90 -17.90
N TYR A 475 17.67 -16.61 -19.15
CA TYR A 475 18.64 -15.56 -19.47
C TYR A 475 18.19 -14.19 -18.97
N MET A 476 16.97 -13.78 -19.35
CA MET A 476 16.37 -12.49 -19.00
C MET A 476 16.18 -12.34 -17.49
N LYS A 477 15.76 -13.42 -16.80
CA LYS A 477 15.62 -13.43 -15.34
C LYS A 477 16.95 -13.27 -14.62
N ARG A 478 18.03 -13.89 -15.12
CA ARG A 478 19.38 -13.67 -14.58
C ARG A 478 19.83 -12.22 -14.81
N ARG A 479 19.70 -11.71 -16.04
CA ARG A 479 20.04 -10.32 -16.37
C ARG A 479 19.23 -9.32 -15.52
N LEU A 480 17.93 -9.55 -15.30
CA LEU A 480 17.10 -8.73 -14.42
C LEU A 480 17.69 -8.63 -13.01
N ASN A 481 18.14 -9.75 -12.43
CA ASN A 481 18.74 -9.76 -11.10
C ASN A 481 20.07 -8.99 -11.05
N GLU A 482 20.91 -9.12 -12.07
CA GLU A 482 22.17 -8.39 -12.20
C GLU A 482 21.93 -6.88 -12.31
N GLU A 483 21.05 -6.46 -13.22
CA GLU A 483 20.74 -5.05 -13.44
C GLU A 483 20.05 -4.40 -12.23
N ARG A 484 19.24 -5.16 -11.48
CA ARG A 484 18.64 -4.68 -10.21
C ARG A 484 19.72 -4.32 -9.20
N ILE A 485 20.74 -5.16 -9.02
CA ILE A 485 21.83 -4.91 -8.07
C ILE A 485 22.61 -3.66 -8.47
N ILE A 486 22.82 -3.45 -9.78
CA ILE A 486 23.54 -2.30 -10.31
C ILE A 486 22.70 -1.01 -10.16
N SER A 487 21.40 -1.10 -10.41
CA SER A 487 20.52 0.08 -10.53
C SER A 487 19.96 0.57 -9.19
N LEU A 488 19.95 -0.27 -8.15
CA LEU A 488 19.39 0.06 -6.84
C LEU A 488 20.47 0.08 -5.77
N PRO A 489 21.11 1.24 -5.50
CA PRO A 489 22.07 1.36 -4.41
C PRO A 489 21.37 1.16 -3.06
N GLU A 490 22.09 0.58 -2.10
CA GLU A 490 21.66 0.58 -0.70
C GLU A 490 21.58 2.03 -0.19
N ARG A 491 20.53 2.35 0.57
CA ARG A 491 20.39 3.70 1.14
C ARG A 491 21.46 3.94 2.20
N ASN A 492 21.94 5.18 2.28
CA ASN A 492 22.87 5.59 3.33
C ASN A 492 22.17 5.64 4.70
N THR A 493 20.88 5.97 4.70
CA THR A 493 20.02 5.99 5.88
C THR A 493 18.90 4.97 5.76
N PRO A 494 18.58 4.18 6.80
CA PRO A 494 17.40 3.32 6.81
C PRO A 494 16.10 4.14 6.67
N ARG A 495 15.07 3.56 6.05
CA ARG A 495 13.78 4.25 5.87
C ARG A 495 13.11 4.55 7.22
N PRO A 496 12.71 5.81 7.51
CA PRO A 496 11.64 6.03 8.45
C PRO A 496 10.33 5.67 7.73
N TYR A 497 9.82 4.45 7.91
CA TYR A 497 8.50 4.12 7.39
C TYR A 497 7.48 5.09 7.98
N ALA A 498 6.71 5.76 7.12
CA ALA A 498 5.56 6.52 7.56
C ALA A 498 4.61 5.54 8.27
N LYS A 499 4.47 5.66 9.59
CA LYS A 499 3.46 4.92 10.32
C LYS A 499 2.11 5.39 9.80
N ARG A 500 1.37 4.52 9.12
CA ARG A 500 -0.04 4.76 8.80
C ARG A 500 -0.73 5.05 10.13
N LYS A 501 -1.23 6.27 10.31
CA LYS A 501 -2.19 6.55 11.37
C LYS A 501 -3.54 6.18 10.77
N PRO A 502 -4.12 5.01 11.06
CA PRO A 502 -5.51 4.79 10.69
C PRO A 502 -6.32 5.95 11.28
N PRO A 503 -7.33 6.49 10.57
CA PRO A 503 -8.24 7.46 11.17
C PRO A 503 -8.76 6.85 12.48
N GLU A 504 -8.73 7.59 13.59
CA GLU A 504 -9.20 7.11 14.91
C GLU A 504 -10.62 6.50 14.85
N ALA A 505 -11.39 6.84 13.80
CA ALA A 505 -12.72 6.35 13.49
C ALA A 505 -12.81 5.00 12.76
N GLN A 506 -11.70 4.37 12.32
CA GLN A 506 -11.72 3.07 11.63
C GLN A 506 -11.58 1.85 12.57
N LEU A 507 -11.37 2.07 13.86
CA LEU A 507 -11.60 1.04 14.88
C LEU A 507 -13.12 0.79 14.97
N ALA A 508 -13.54 -0.48 14.92
CA ALA A 508 -14.94 -0.89 14.95
C ALA A 508 -15.75 -0.05 15.96
N GLY A 509 -16.84 0.59 15.50
CA GLY A 509 -17.60 1.62 16.22
C GLY A 509 -17.54 1.52 17.75
N GLN A 510 -16.92 2.54 18.35
CA GLN A 510 -16.46 2.62 19.75
C GLN A 510 -17.60 2.59 20.79
N THR A 511 -18.85 2.68 20.36
CA THR A 511 -20.05 2.53 21.19
C THR A 511 -21.11 1.78 20.38
N PRO A 512 -21.67 0.65 20.88
CA PRO A 512 -22.78 -0.03 20.21
C PRO A 512 -23.95 0.94 19.98
N PRO A 513 -24.57 0.95 18.77
CA PRO A 513 -25.78 1.72 18.52
C PRO A 513 -26.86 1.46 19.57
N ALA A 514 -27.73 2.43 19.86
CA ALA A 514 -28.75 2.30 20.91
C ALA A 514 -29.60 1.03 20.79
N LEU A 515 -29.99 0.66 19.57
CA LEU A 515 -30.71 -0.58 19.28
C LEU A 515 -29.90 -1.83 19.67
N ALA A 516 -28.59 -1.84 19.38
CA ALA A 516 -27.70 -2.93 19.74
C ALA A 516 -27.53 -3.06 21.25
N ARG A 517 -27.46 -1.94 21.98
CA ARG A 517 -27.45 -1.94 23.46
C ARG A 517 -28.72 -2.54 24.05
N GLY A 518 -29.89 -2.20 23.49
CA GLY A 518 -31.17 -2.79 23.89
C GLY A 518 -31.21 -4.30 23.66
N LEU A 519 -30.78 -4.77 22.48
CA LEU A 519 -30.74 -6.20 22.16
C LEU A 519 -29.71 -6.97 23.01
N ARG A 520 -28.56 -6.35 23.30
CA ARG A 520 -27.56 -6.88 24.23
C ARG A 520 -28.16 -7.07 25.62
N ALA A 521 -28.91 -6.11 26.15
CA ALA A 521 -29.56 -6.25 27.45
C ALA A 521 -30.58 -7.42 27.48
N LEU A 522 -31.32 -7.62 26.39
CA LEU A 522 -32.24 -8.76 26.24
C LEU A 522 -31.50 -10.10 26.25
N LEU A 523 -30.40 -10.21 25.49
CA LEU A 523 -29.57 -11.42 25.43
C LEU A 523 -28.94 -11.74 26.79
N ARG A 524 -28.52 -10.72 27.54
CA ARG A 524 -28.05 -10.89 28.92
C ARG A 524 -29.13 -11.46 29.83
N LYS A 525 -30.36 -10.94 29.76
CA LYS A 525 -31.49 -11.49 30.52
C LYS A 525 -31.81 -12.95 30.14
N ALA A 526 -31.54 -13.34 28.89
CA ALA A 526 -31.69 -14.73 28.44
C ALA A 526 -30.57 -15.67 28.93
N GLY A 527 -29.45 -15.12 29.42
CA GLY A 527 -28.33 -15.87 29.99
C GLY A 527 -27.00 -15.75 29.24
N LEU A 528 -26.87 -14.85 28.26
CA LEU A 528 -25.61 -14.59 27.56
C LEU A 528 -24.79 -13.53 28.31
N HIS A 529 -23.56 -13.82 28.72
CA HIS A 529 -22.73 -12.92 29.55
C HIS A 529 -23.47 -12.43 30.82
N PRO A 530 -23.88 -13.37 31.71
CA PRO A 530 -24.43 -13.00 33.01
C PRO A 530 -23.42 -12.15 33.79
N GLU A 531 -23.92 -11.28 34.66
CA GLU A 531 -23.05 -10.61 35.65
C GLU A 531 -22.75 -11.60 36.76
N ASP A 532 -21.48 -11.71 37.11
CA ASP A 532 -21.11 -12.25 38.41
C ASP A 532 -21.41 -11.17 39.45
N THR A 533 -22.32 -11.47 40.37
CA THR A 533 -22.78 -10.55 41.42
C THR A 533 -21.98 -10.69 42.70
N GLU A 534 -21.05 -11.64 42.76
CA GLU A 534 -20.17 -11.83 43.92
C GLU A 534 -19.06 -10.76 43.93
N GLU A 535 -18.76 -10.21 45.11
CA GLU A 535 -17.74 -9.15 45.25
C GLU A 535 -16.33 -9.71 45.05
N PHE A 536 -15.56 -9.07 44.17
CA PHE A 536 -14.15 -9.35 43.94
C PHE A 536 -13.30 -8.65 45.02
N GLY A 537 -13.06 -9.32 46.14
CA GLY A 537 -12.53 -8.69 47.36
C GLY A 537 -11.05 -8.94 47.69
N LYS A 538 -10.24 -9.54 46.82
CA LYS A 538 -8.85 -9.89 47.12
C LYS A 538 -7.84 -9.17 46.23
N ASP A 539 -6.81 -8.60 46.85
CA ASP A 539 -5.67 -7.97 46.18
C ASP A 539 -4.67 -9.03 45.71
N VAL A 540 -4.49 -9.13 44.39
CA VAL A 540 -3.55 -10.06 43.73
C VAL A 540 -2.32 -9.33 43.19
N THR A 541 -2.00 -8.15 43.73
CA THR A 541 -0.82 -7.37 43.35
C THR A 541 0.46 -8.20 43.46
N GLY A 542 1.27 -8.16 42.41
CA GLY A 542 2.53 -8.91 42.31
C GLY A 542 2.39 -10.36 41.85
N LYS A 543 1.17 -10.83 41.55
CA LYS A 543 0.93 -12.10 40.86
C LYS A 543 0.99 -11.91 39.34
N ARG A 544 1.23 -13.00 38.62
CA ARG A 544 1.30 -13.01 37.15
C ARG A 544 0.45 -14.13 36.53
N ALA A 545 -0.35 -13.78 35.53
CA ALA A 545 -1.13 -14.72 34.73
C ALA A 545 -0.70 -14.73 33.26
N LEU A 546 -0.74 -15.92 32.65
CA LEU A 546 -0.58 -16.09 31.21
C LEU A 546 -1.92 -16.53 30.60
N ILE A 547 -2.46 -15.74 29.68
CA ILE A 547 -3.62 -16.12 28.88
C ILE A 547 -3.13 -16.66 27.53
N VAL A 548 -3.33 -17.95 27.31
CA VAL A 548 -2.98 -18.66 26.07
C VAL A 548 -4.20 -18.69 25.15
N CYS A 549 -4.03 -18.17 23.93
CA CYS A 549 -5.03 -18.10 22.89
C CYS A 549 -4.63 -18.94 21.67
N THR A 550 -5.55 -19.09 20.72
CA THR A 550 -5.29 -19.73 19.42
C THR A 550 -4.49 -18.83 18.48
N ASN A 551 -3.73 -19.43 17.56
CA ASN A 551 -3.19 -18.78 16.37
C ASN A 551 -4.08 -18.97 15.13
N THR A 552 -5.10 -19.81 15.20
CA THR A 552 -5.94 -20.19 14.05
C THR A 552 -6.96 -19.11 13.72
N ASP A 553 -6.84 -18.53 12.52
CA ASP A 553 -7.66 -17.41 12.05
C ASP A 553 -8.79 -17.82 11.10
N GLN A 554 -8.80 -19.06 10.62
CA GLN A 554 -9.77 -19.57 9.65
C GLN A 554 -10.13 -21.04 9.89
N MET A 555 -11.41 -21.37 9.67
CA MET A 555 -11.86 -22.76 9.56
C MET A 555 -11.58 -23.33 8.17
N PRO A 556 -11.54 -24.67 7.98
CA PRO A 556 -11.28 -25.32 6.69
C PRO A 556 -12.23 -24.93 5.55
N ASN A 557 -13.39 -24.37 5.87
CA ASN A 557 -14.37 -23.86 4.90
C ASN A 557 -14.13 -22.37 4.52
N GLY A 558 -13.00 -21.79 4.92
CA GLY A 558 -12.60 -20.41 4.61
C GLY A 558 -13.29 -19.33 5.45
N LYS A 559 -14.11 -19.68 6.44
CA LYS A 559 -14.71 -18.69 7.35
C LYS A 559 -13.71 -18.30 8.44
N SER A 560 -13.56 -17.00 8.66
CA SER A 560 -12.73 -16.46 9.74
C SER A 560 -13.19 -16.93 11.12
N THR A 561 -12.21 -17.16 11.99
CA THR A 561 -12.40 -17.50 13.40
C THR A 561 -11.22 -16.98 14.24
N GLY A 562 -11.15 -17.38 15.51
CA GLY A 562 -10.10 -17.00 16.44
C GLY A 562 -10.51 -17.27 17.88
N VAL A 563 -9.89 -16.56 18.81
CA VAL A 563 -10.32 -16.53 20.21
C VAL A 563 -11.67 -15.83 20.32
N PHE A 564 -12.60 -16.38 21.11
CA PHE A 564 -13.86 -15.69 21.38
C PHE A 564 -13.59 -14.58 22.39
N ALA A 565 -13.71 -13.30 22.00
CA ALA A 565 -13.11 -12.18 22.72
C ALA A 565 -13.39 -12.18 24.24
N SER A 566 -14.64 -12.34 24.66
CA SER A 566 -15.02 -12.34 26.08
C SER A 566 -14.41 -13.48 26.90
N GLU A 567 -13.93 -14.55 26.27
CA GLU A 567 -13.24 -15.65 26.97
C GLU A 567 -11.80 -15.26 27.34
N MET A 568 -11.26 -14.20 26.74
CA MET A 568 -9.94 -13.62 27.03
C MET A 568 -10.05 -12.25 27.70
N THR A 569 -10.89 -11.34 27.18
CA THR A 569 -10.99 -9.96 27.69
C THR A 569 -11.57 -9.92 29.10
N VAL A 570 -12.52 -10.80 29.43
CA VAL A 570 -13.15 -10.82 30.76
C VAL A 570 -12.11 -11.21 31.83
N PRO A 571 -11.40 -12.36 31.76
CA PRO A 571 -10.33 -12.67 32.71
C PRO A 571 -9.21 -11.63 32.71
N TYR A 572 -8.77 -11.19 31.52
CA TYR A 572 -7.69 -10.20 31.38
C TYR A 572 -7.95 -8.95 32.22
N TYR A 573 -9.15 -8.36 32.09
CA TYR A 573 -9.47 -7.13 32.80
C TYR A 573 -9.88 -7.36 34.25
N ILE A 574 -10.52 -8.48 34.60
CA ILE A 574 -10.79 -8.81 36.01
C ILE A 574 -9.47 -8.91 36.78
N TRP A 575 -8.47 -9.57 36.21
CA TRP A 575 -7.17 -9.76 36.85
C TRP A 575 -6.31 -8.51 36.87
N SER A 576 -6.21 -7.79 35.74
CA SER A 576 -5.43 -6.55 35.70
C SER A 576 -6.02 -5.45 36.56
N ASP A 577 -7.36 -5.33 36.63
CA ASP A 577 -8.02 -4.38 37.55
C ASP A 577 -7.82 -4.76 39.03
N ALA A 578 -7.52 -6.04 39.32
CA ALA A 578 -7.19 -6.54 40.66
C ALA A 578 -5.68 -6.50 40.98
N GLY A 579 -4.85 -5.95 40.08
CA GLY A 579 -3.41 -5.74 40.29
C GLY A 579 -2.49 -6.86 39.79
N MET A 580 -3.02 -7.92 39.17
CA MET A 580 -2.23 -9.00 38.59
C MET A 580 -1.70 -8.61 37.20
N GLU A 581 -0.42 -8.88 36.92
CA GLU A 581 0.13 -8.70 35.57
C GLU A 581 -0.38 -9.82 34.66
N VAL A 582 -0.82 -9.47 33.45
CA VAL A 582 -1.39 -10.45 32.51
C VAL A 582 -0.68 -10.36 31.17
N ASP A 583 -0.02 -11.46 30.79
CA ASP A 583 0.60 -11.64 29.48
C ASP A 583 -0.30 -12.47 28.56
N ILE A 584 -0.17 -12.27 27.25
CA ILE A 584 -0.86 -13.06 26.22
C ILE A 584 0.15 -13.95 25.51
N ALA A 585 -0.18 -15.23 25.34
CA ALA A 585 0.57 -16.20 24.57
C ALA A 585 -0.31 -16.92 23.55
N SER A 586 0.32 -17.63 22.63
CA SER A 586 -0.31 -18.60 21.74
C SER A 586 0.69 -19.70 21.36
N PRO A 587 0.23 -20.85 20.80
CA PRO A 587 1.13 -21.96 20.47
C PRO A 587 2.39 -21.55 19.69
N LEU A 588 2.26 -20.64 18.72
CA LEU A 588 3.34 -20.16 17.85
C LEU A 588 3.77 -18.70 18.14
N GLY A 589 3.15 -18.05 19.13
CA GLY A 589 3.31 -16.61 19.37
C GLY A 589 2.77 -15.74 18.23
N GLY A 590 3.07 -14.44 18.28
CA GLY A 590 2.65 -13.49 17.26
C GLY A 590 1.16 -13.19 17.31
N LEU A 591 0.47 -13.23 16.17
CA LEU A 591 -0.92 -12.80 16.06
C LEU A 591 -1.90 -13.80 16.70
N VAL A 592 -2.71 -13.30 17.61
CA VAL A 592 -3.92 -13.93 18.14
C VAL A 592 -5.14 -13.36 17.41
N PRO A 593 -5.75 -14.09 16.46
CA PRO A 593 -6.96 -13.65 15.77
C PRO A 593 -8.16 -13.65 16.72
N ILE A 594 -9.02 -12.64 16.62
CA ILE A 594 -10.31 -12.59 17.34
C ILE A 594 -11.42 -13.16 16.45
N ASP A 595 -12.29 -14.00 17.01
CA ASP A 595 -13.48 -14.47 16.30
C ASP A 595 -14.42 -13.27 15.99
N PRO A 596 -14.71 -12.97 14.72
CA PRO A 596 -15.52 -11.80 14.36
C PRO A 596 -16.93 -11.79 14.96
N GLN A 597 -17.51 -12.96 15.29
CA GLN A 597 -18.83 -13.05 15.90
C GLN A 597 -18.83 -12.50 17.33
N SER A 598 -17.72 -12.66 18.05
CA SER A 598 -17.57 -12.18 19.43
C SER A 598 -17.56 -10.65 19.52
N TYR A 599 -17.07 -9.97 18.48
CA TYR A 599 -17.07 -8.50 18.36
C TYR A 599 -18.30 -7.90 17.68
N ARG A 600 -19.39 -8.65 17.53
CA ARG A 600 -20.66 -8.05 17.12
C ARG A 600 -21.20 -7.16 18.26
N PRO A 601 -21.70 -5.93 17.99
CA PRO A 601 -22.16 -5.00 19.03
C PRO A 601 -23.23 -5.55 19.99
N VAL A 602 -23.99 -6.56 19.56
CA VAL A 602 -25.05 -7.22 20.33
C VAL A 602 -24.54 -8.35 21.22
N VAL A 603 -23.33 -8.85 20.95
CA VAL A 603 -22.67 -9.98 21.66
C VAL A 603 -21.66 -9.47 22.68
N ARG A 604 -20.86 -8.46 22.32
CA ARG A 604 -19.78 -7.90 23.15
C ARG A 604 -20.17 -7.62 24.60
N THR A 605 -19.23 -7.82 25.50
CA THR A 605 -19.24 -7.38 26.91
C THR A 605 -18.64 -5.97 27.07
N ARG A 606 -18.68 -5.43 28.30
CA ARG A 606 -18.06 -4.12 28.61
C ARG A 606 -16.53 -4.20 28.53
N TYR A 607 -15.98 -5.39 28.77
CA TYR A 607 -14.56 -5.70 28.68
C TYR A 607 -14.10 -5.75 27.23
N ASP A 608 -14.93 -6.27 26.33
CA ASP A 608 -14.69 -6.21 24.88
C ASP A 608 -14.73 -4.76 24.36
N ASP A 609 -15.65 -3.95 24.85
CA ASP A 609 -15.72 -2.53 24.51
C ASP A 609 -14.48 -1.75 25.02
N ARG A 610 -13.89 -2.16 26.17
CA ARG A 610 -12.62 -1.65 26.68
C ARG A 610 -11.44 -2.14 25.84
N ALA A 611 -11.41 -3.42 25.49
CA ALA A 611 -10.37 -4.02 24.65
C ALA A 611 -10.20 -3.31 23.32
N LEU A 612 -11.28 -2.91 22.67
CA LEU A 612 -11.26 -2.14 21.42
C LEU A 612 -10.59 -0.76 21.54
N LYS A 613 -10.40 -0.25 22.77
CA LYS A 613 -9.78 1.04 23.08
C LYS A 613 -8.41 0.91 23.75
N ASP A 614 -8.04 -0.30 24.16
CA ASP A 614 -6.81 -0.57 24.90
C ASP A 614 -5.67 -0.91 23.93
N GLY A 615 -4.89 0.10 23.56
CA GLY A 615 -3.74 -0.07 22.67
C GLY A 615 -2.68 -1.04 23.19
N TYR A 616 -2.59 -1.25 24.51
CA TYR A 616 -1.64 -2.18 25.12
C TYR A 616 -2.10 -3.63 24.90
N LEU A 617 -3.37 -3.93 25.21
CA LEU A 617 -3.93 -5.26 24.93
C LEU A 617 -3.93 -5.55 23.42
N GLN A 618 -4.27 -4.58 22.57
CA GLN A 618 -4.20 -4.76 21.10
C GLN A 618 -2.79 -5.11 20.63
N LYS A 619 -1.76 -4.46 21.20
CA LYS A 619 -0.37 -4.80 20.92
C LYS A 619 -0.05 -6.23 21.36
N ASN A 620 -0.40 -6.62 22.59
CA ASN A 620 -0.15 -7.96 23.11
C ASN A 620 -0.87 -9.07 22.32
N LEU A 621 -2.03 -8.78 21.72
CA LEU A 621 -2.70 -9.69 20.79
C LEU A 621 -1.99 -9.82 19.44
N SER A 622 -1.27 -8.79 18.98
CA SER A 622 -0.49 -8.84 17.73
C SER A 622 0.92 -9.41 17.91
N GLU A 623 1.45 -9.37 19.13
CA GLU A 623 2.81 -9.73 19.51
C GLU A 623 2.80 -10.70 20.70
N SER A 624 1.89 -11.68 20.70
CA SER A 624 1.78 -12.64 21.80
C SER A 624 3.04 -13.49 21.93
N LEU A 625 3.32 -13.92 23.17
CA LEU A 625 4.45 -14.81 23.46
C LEU A 625 4.25 -16.18 22.81
N ALA A 626 5.31 -16.75 22.22
CA ALA A 626 5.28 -18.13 21.77
C ALA A 626 5.35 -19.07 22.97
N MET A 627 4.50 -20.10 23.00
CA MET A 627 4.48 -21.05 24.12
C MET A 627 5.82 -21.77 24.34
N GLU A 628 6.66 -21.90 23.31
CA GLU A 628 8.01 -22.46 23.44
C GLU A 628 8.93 -21.58 24.31
N ASP A 629 8.81 -20.25 24.18
CA ASP A 629 9.64 -19.24 24.85
C ASP A 629 9.13 -18.89 26.26
N VAL A 630 7.92 -19.32 26.60
CA VAL A 630 7.31 -19.03 27.91
C VAL A 630 8.08 -19.75 29.03
N ASN A 631 8.59 -18.97 29.99
CA ASN A 631 9.09 -19.49 31.25
C ASN A 631 7.95 -19.66 32.27
N ILE A 632 7.57 -20.90 32.56
CA ILE A 632 6.45 -21.23 33.47
C ILE A 632 6.70 -20.77 34.91
N ASP A 633 7.95 -20.61 35.34
CA ASP A 633 8.25 -20.12 36.68
C ASP A 633 7.80 -18.68 36.92
N ALA A 634 7.72 -17.87 35.85
CA ALA A 634 7.31 -16.47 35.92
C ALA A 634 5.82 -16.27 36.17
N TYR A 635 5.00 -17.31 36.05
CA TYR A 635 3.55 -17.23 36.14
C TYR A 635 3.02 -18.04 37.31
N ASP A 636 1.95 -17.54 37.92
CA ASP A 636 1.18 -18.24 38.95
C ASP A 636 -0.05 -18.94 38.33
N VAL A 637 -0.59 -18.38 37.24
CA VAL A 637 -1.76 -18.88 36.51
C VAL A 637 -1.43 -19.10 35.04
N ILE A 638 -1.79 -20.26 34.50
CA ILE A 638 -1.83 -20.53 33.06
C ILE A 638 -3.28 -20.78 32.66
N TYR A 639 -3.86 -19.87 31.88
CA TYR A 639 -5.26 -19.89 31.49
C TYR A 639 -5.43 -19.99 29.98
N PHE A 640 -6.33 -20.84 29.51
CA PHE A 640 -6.61 -21.01 28.08
C PHE A 640 -7.95 -20.39 27.69
N ALA A 641 -7.91 -19.40 26.80
CA ALA A 641 -9.11 -18.83 26.20
C ALA A 641 -9.56 -19.67 24.99
N GLY A 642 -10.87 -19.92 24.88
CA GLY A 642 -11.45 -20.72 23.80
C GLY A 642 -11.81 -19.90 22.56
N GLY A 643 -12.95 -20.19 21.95
CA GLY A 643 -13.29 -19.81 20.57
C GLY A 643 -13.02 -20.94 19.58
N TRP A 644 -13.55 -20.84 18.36
CA TRP A 644 -13.49 -21.99 17.44
C TRP A 644 -12.07 -22.26 16.92
N GLY A 645 -11.20 -21.24 16.85
CA GLY A 645 -9.80 -21.43 16.45
C GLY A 645 -9.05 -22.38 17.38
N ALA A 646 -9.35 -22.35 18.68
CA ALA A 646 -8.72 -23.21 19.68
C ALA A 646 -8.96 -24.72 19.43
N ALA A 647 -10.01 -25.07 18.68
CA ALA A 647 -10.27 -26.44 18.28
C ALA A 647 -9.20 -27.01 17.33
N PHE A 648 -8.43 -26.16 16.65
CA PHE A 648 -7.51 -26.54 15.58
C PHE A 648 -6.04 -26.60 16.01
N ASP A 649 -5.64 -25.94 17.09
CA ASP A 649 -4.23 -25.85 17.49
C ASP A 649 -3.94 -26.25 18.94
N LEU A 650 -4.73 -25.79 19.92
CA LEU A 650 -4.40 -26.00 21.35
C LEU A 650 -4.23 -27.47 21.71
N GLY A 651 -5.17 -28.33 21.30
CA GLY A 651 -5.14 -29.76 21.59
C GLY A 651 -4.13 -30.57 20.76
N PHE A 652 -3.53 -29.96 19.72
CA PHE A 652 -2.55 -30.60 18.85
C PHE A 652 -1.10 -30.22 19.21
N SER A 653 -0.89 -29.10 19.89
CA SER A 653 0.44 -28.62 20.25
C SER A 653 1.09 -29.48 21.35
N GLU A 654 2.21 -30.12 21.02
CA GLU A 654 3.05 -30.84 22.01
C GLU A 654 3.63 -29.85 23.02
N THR A 655 4.14 -28.71 22.54
CA THR A 655 4.71 -27.65 23.38
C THR A 655 3.72 -27.16 24.44
N VAL A 656 2.45 -26.95 24.07
CA VAL A 656 1.40 -26.61 25.04
C VAL A 656 1.24 -27.72 26.07
N GLY A 657 1.16 -28.98 25.65
CA GLY A 657 1.06 -30.13 26.57
C GLY A 657 2.24 -30.24 27.54
N GLU A 658 3.47 -30.01 27.07
CA GLU A 658 4.69 -30.02 27.87
C GLU A 658 4.68 -28.90 28.92
N LYS A 659 4.40 -27.66 28.49
CA LYS A 659 4.35 -26.48 29.36
C LYS A 659 3.23 -26.57 30.40
N VAL A 660 2.08 -27.13 30.05
CA VAL A 660 0.99 -27.40 31.00
C VAL A 660 1.37 -28.50 31.99
N THR A 661 2.08 -29.54 31.55
CA THR A 661 2.61 -30.59 32.44
C THR A 661 3.60 -30.00 33.44
N GLU A 662 4.53 -29.16 32.97
CA GLU A 662 5.48 -28.43 33.80
C GLU A 662 4.75 -27.55 34.82
N ALA A 663 3.77 -26.76 34.37
CA ALA A 663 2.96 -25.90 35.24
C ALA A 663 2.23 -26.69 36.33
N ASN A 664 1.61 -27.83 35.97
CA ASN A 664 0.95 -28.69 36.94
C ASN A 664 1.94 -29.28 37.97
N GLN A 665 3.11 -29.73 37.53
CA GLN A 665 4.14 -30.28 38.42
C GLN A 665 4.66 -29.24 39.41
N LYS A 666 4.71 -27.98 38.98
CA LYS A 666 5.09 -26.82 39.80
C LYS A 666 3.94 -26.27 40.65
N GLY A 667 2.77 -26.92 40.65
CA GLY A 667 1.62 -26.51 41.45
C GLY A 667 0.97 -25.20 41.00
N LYS A 668 1.20 -24.77 39.75
CA LYS A 668 0.55 -23.59 39.17
C LYS A 668 -0.95 -23.83 38.98
N ILE A 669 -1.72 -22.75 38.97
CA ILE A 669 -3.17 -22.82 38.71
C ILE A 669 -3.39 -22.91 37.21
N LEU A 670 -4.20 -23.88 36.78
CA LEU A 670 -4.55 -24.12 35.39
C LEU A 670 -6.01 -23.76 35.14
N GLY A 671 -6.26 -22.92 34.15
CA GLY A 671 -7.59 -22.44 33.84
C GLY A 671 -7.98 -22.66 32.38
N GLY A 672 -9.27 -22.75 32.08
CA GLY A 672 -9.72 -22.66 30.70
C GLY A 672 -11.22 -22.55 30.51
N VAL A 673 -11.66 -21.84 29.47
CA VAL A 673 -13.09 -21.66 29.16
C VAL A 673 -13.39 -22.14 27.75
N CYS A 674 -14.57 -22.75 27.57
CA CYS A 674 -15.11 -23.16 26.26
C CYS A 674 -14.23 -24.21 25.57
N HIS A 675 -13.49 -23.82 24.53
CA HIS A 675 -12.50 -24.68 23.86
C HIS A 675 -11.11 -24.59 24.49
N GLY A 676 -10.86 -23.64 25.40
CA GLY A 676 -9.59 -23.48 26.11
C GLY A 676 -9.09 -24.77 26.78
N PRO A 677 -9.92 -25.57 27.47
CA PRO A 677 -9.51 -26.84 28.08
C PRO A 677 -8.92 -27.88 27.12
N LEU A 678 -9.00 -27.68 25.79
CA LEU A 678 -8.24 -28.48 24.83
C LEU A 678 -6.73 -28.37 25.00
N GLY A 679 -6.22 -27.27 25.58
CA GLY A 679 -4.81 -27.14 25.96
C GLY A 679 -4.34 -28.22 26.95
N PHE A 680 -5.26 -28.91 27.64
CA PHE A 680 -4.92 -29.96 28.60
C PHE A 680 -4.75 -31.35 27.97
N LEU A 681 -5.13 -31.55 26.70
CA LEU A 681 -5.23 -32.89 26.11
C LEU A 681 -3.90 -33.67 26.10
N LYS A 682 -2.79 -32.96 25.89
CA LYS A 682 -1.44 -33.56 25.85
C LYS A 682 -0.71 -33.49 27.19
N ALA A 683 -1.29 -32.82 28.19
CA ALA A 683 -0.69 -32.68 29.50
C ALA A 683 -0.75 -33.97 30.33
N ARG A 684 0.18 -34.11 31.28
CA ARG A 684 0.31 -35.27 32.17
C ARG A 684 0.24 -34.86 33.65
N GLY A 685 -0.35 -35.73 34.47
CA GLY A 685 -0.34 -35.64 35.92
C GLY A 685 0.98 -36.17 36.52
N PHE A 686 1.11 -36.07 37.85
CA PHE A 686 2.30 -36.52 38.58
C PHE A 686 2.63 -38.02 38.41
N ASN A 687 1.64 -38.85 38.12
CA ASN A 687 1.77 -40.28 37.90
C ASN A 687 2.02 -40.65 36.43
N GLY A 688 2.18 -39.67 35.54
CA GLY A 688 2.36 -39.88 34.09
C GLY A 688 1.07 -40.19 33.32
N GLU A 689 -0.09 -40.25 33.98
CA GLU A 689 -1.39 -40.38 33.32
C GLU A 689 -1.88 -39.03 32.74
N PRO A 690 -2.89 -39.00 31.85
CA PRO A 690 -3.46 -37.74 31.37
C PRO A 690 -3.89 -36.82 32.52
N LEU A 691 -3.54 -35.53 32.44
CA LEU A 691 -3.77 -34.55 33.51
C LEU A 691 -5.21 -34.53 34.04
N VAL A 692 -6.18 -34.71 33.14
CA VAL A 692 -7.62 -34.59 33.44
C VAL A 692 -8.26 -35.90 33.91
N LYS A 693 -7.54 -37.03 33.92
CA LYS A 693 -8.12 -38.34 34.27
C LYS A 693 -8.63 -38.34 35.72
N GLY A 694 -9.92 -38.61 35.89
CA GLY A 694 -10.60 -38.62 37.19
C GLY A 694 -10.82 -37.23 37.82
N ARG A 695 -10.40 -36.14 37.16
CA ARG A 695 -10.58 -34.76 37.64
C ARG A 695 -11.91 -34.20 37.14
N ARG A 696 -12.57 -33.38 37.95
CA ARG A 696 -13.76 -32.62 37.52
C ARG A 696 -13.33 -31.47 36.62
N VAL A 697 -13.86 -31.47 35.40
CA VAL A 697 -13.60 -30.42 34.41
C VAL A 697 -14.86 -30.16 33.59
N THR A 698 -14.91 -29.01 32.93
CA THR A 698 -15.93 -28.68 31.95
C THR A 698 -15.31 -27.98 30.74
N GLY A 699 -16.12 -27.74 29.71
CA GLY A 699 -15.74 -27.11 28.45
C GLY A 699 -16.98 -26.95 27.57
N VAL A 700 -16.82 -26.61 26.29
CA VAL A 700 -18.00 -26.50 25.42
C VAL A 700 -18.66 -27.88 25.24
N THR A 701 -19.99 -27.92 25.34
CA THR A 701 -20.74 -29.18 25.19
C THR A 701 -20.87 -29.56 23.72
N ASP A 702 -20.95 -30.86 23.43
CA ASP A 702 -21.23 -31.33 22.07
C ASP A 702 -22.63 -30.88 21.61
N LYS A 703 -23.54 -30.65 22.56
CA LYS A 703 -24.85 -30.06 22.29
C LYS A 703 -24.73 -28.60 21.82
N GLN A 704 -23.89 -27.76 22.44
CA GLN A 704 -23.68 -26.38 22.00
C GLN A 704 -23.12 -26.33 20.57
N VAL A 705 -22.16 -27.21 20.26
CA VAL A 705 -21.58 -27.33 18.92
C VAL A 705 -22.65 -27.67 17.88
N ARG A 706 -23.54 -28.63 18.19
CA ARG A 706 -24.70 -28.97 17.35
C ARG A 706 -25.72 -27.83 17.24
N ASP A 707 -26.06 -27.17 18.35
CA ASP A 707 -27.01 -26.05 18.42
C ASP A 707 -26.57 -24.85 17.55
N LEU A 708 -25.26 -24.71 17.33
CA LEU A 708 -24.64 -23.68 16.49
C LEU A 708 -24.28 -24.18 15.08
N ARG A 709 -24.59 -25.45 14.76
CA ARG A 709 -24.32 -26.09 13.47
C ARG A 709 -22.85 -26.01 13.05
N ILE A 710 -21.95 -26.13 14.01
CA ILE A 710 -20.51 -26.20 13.75
C ILE A 710 -20.16 -27.68 13.53
N THR A 711 -19.65 -28.01 12.34
CA THR A 711 -19.41 -29.40 11.89
C THR A 711 -17.97 -29.66 11.43
N HIS A 712 -17.07 -28.68 11.55
CA HIS A 712 -15.72 -28.72 10.96
C HIS A 712 -14.59 -28.52 11.98
N THR A 713 -14.87 -28.63 13.28
CA THR A 713 -13.87 -28.51 14.36
C THR A 713 -13.27 -29.89 14.66
N PRO A 714 -11.94 -30.06 14.66
CA PRO A 714 -11.32 -31.37 14.73
C PRO A 714 -11.25 -31.95 16.15
N HIS A 715 -11.20 -31.09 17.19
CA HIS A 715 -11.35 -31.51 18.58
C HIS A 715 -12.55 -30.83 19.24
N HIS A 716 -13.32 -31.63 19.98
CA HIS A 716 -14.49 -31.21 20.74
C HIS A 716 -14.23 -31.40 22.24
N PRO A 717 -14.22 -30.33 23.06
CA PRO A 717 -13.86 -30.41 24.49
C PRO A 717 -14.56 -31.52 25.27
N GLU A 718 -15.89 -31.62 25.19
CA GLU A 718 -16.63 -32.69 25.88
C GLU A 718 -16.17 -34.09 25.46
N THR A 719 -16.11 -34.35 24.16
CA THR A 719 -15.70 -35.64 23.61
C THR A 719 -14.25 -35.98 24.02
N GLU A 720 -13.31 -35.05 23.82
CA GLU A 720 -11.88 -35.29 24.04
C GLU A 720 -11.52 -35.42 25.53
N LEU A 721 -12.11 -34.59 26.40
CA LEU A 721 -11.85 -34.66 27.85
C LEU A 721 -12.42 -35.94 28.45
N ARG A 722 -13.63 -36.37 28.03
CA ARG A 722 -14.20 -37.67 28.43
C ARG A 722 -13.34 -38.83 27.93
N ARG A 723 -12.80 -38.75 26.71
CA ARG A 723 -11.90 -39.77 26.14
C ARG A 723 -10.64 -39.97 27.00
N LEU A 724 -10.13 -38.91 27.62
CA LEU A 724 -9.00 -38.96 28.56
C LEU A 724 -9.40 -39.38 29.99
N GLY A 725 -10.67 -39.72 30.23
CA GLY A 725 -11.17 -40.21 31.51
C GLY A 725 -11.53 -39.11 32.50
N ALA A 726 -11.78 -37.88 32.04
CA ALA A 726 -12.19 -36.79 32.92
C ALA A 726 -13.63 -36.97 33.44
N ASP A 727 -13.88 -36.53 34.67
CA ASP A 727 -15.23 -36.42 35.23
C ASP A 727 -15.90 -35.14 34.69
N TYR A 728 -16.29 -35.18 33.42
CA TYR A 728 -16.79 -34.02 32.70
C TYR A 728 -18.20 -33.61 33.17
N ARG A 729 -18.30 -32.40 33.72
CA ARG A 729 -19.54 -31.79 34.21
C ARG A 729 -20.03 -30.71 33.26
N CYS A 730 -21.35 -30.57 33.11
CA CYS A 730 -21.95 -29.52 32.30
C CYS A 730 -23.40 -29.27 32.71
N THR A 731 -23.93 -28.14 32.28
CA THR A 731 -25.33 -27.76 32.41
C THR A 731 -25.93 -27.53 31.03
N HIS A 732 -27.15 -28.02 30.81
CA HIS A 732 -27.90 -27.80 29.58
C HIS A 732 -29.05 -26.81 29.78
N ARG A 733 -29.37 -26.04 28.74
CA ARG A 733 -30.60 -25.25 28.64
C ARG A 733 -31.28 -25.53 27.29
N PHE A 734 -32.37 -24.83 27.01
CA PHE A 734 -33.03 -24.90 25.70
C PHE A 734 -32.02 -24.70 24.54
N ARG A 735 -31.10 -23.74 24.69
CA ARG A 735 -29.87 -23.65 23.89
C ARG A 735 -28.67 -23.49 24.81
N ASP A 736 -27.64 -24.30 24.58
CA ASP A 736 -26.47 -24.34 25.47
C ASP A 736 -25.57 -23.09 25.45
N PRO A 737 -25.56 -22.24 24.40
CA PRO A 737 -24.92 -20.93 24.49
C PRO A 737 -25.43 -20.02 25.64
N PHE A 738 -26.59 -20.33 26.23
CA PHE A 738 -27.15 -19.61 27.40
C PHE A 738 -27.02 -20.40 28.71
N ALA A 739 -26.41 -21.58 28.68
CA ALA A 739 -26.05 -22.32 29.89
C ALA A 739 -24.78 -21.73 30.50
N ASN A 740 -24.66 -21.86 31.82
CA ASN A 740 -23.53 -21.37 32.58
C ASN A 740 -23.14 -22.46 33.59
N CYS A 741 -21.87 -22.87 33.57
CA CYS A 741 -21.31 -23.92 34.41
C CYS A 741 -19.80 -23.74 34.46
N TRP A 742 -19.22 -23.91 35.65
CA TRP A 742 -17.79 -23.95 35.88
C TRP A 742 -17.49 -25.00 36.94
N GLU A 743 -16.27 -25.52 36.94
CA GLU A 743 -15.80 -26.55 37.87
C GLU A 743 -14.46 -26.14 38.46
N VAL A 744 -14.30 -26.41 39.76
CA VAL A 744 -13.05 -26.26 40.51
C VAL A 744 -12.65 -27.62 41.08
N ASP A 745 -11.46 -28.08 40.72
CA ASP A 745 -10.86 -29.31 41.22
C ASP A 745 -9.38 -29.07 41.49
N GLY A 746 -9.02 -28.85 42.77
CA GLY A 746 -7.65 -28.54 43.16
C GLY A 746 -7.11 -27.31 42.44
N ASN A 747 -6.04 -27.47 41.68
CA ASN A 747 -5.43 -26.41 40.87
C ASN A 747 -6.04 -26.22 39.48
N ILE A 748 -7.11 -26.94 39.11
CA ILE A 748 -7.76 -26.84 37.78
C ILE A 748 -9.11 -26.14 37.92
N VAL A 749 -9.30 -25.05 37.18
CA VAL A 749 -10.55 -24.27 37.12
C VAL A 749 -11.03 -24.16 35.68
N THR A 750 -12.20 -24.71 35.35
CA THR A 750 -12.69 -24.72 33.96
C THR A 750 -14.11 -24.19 33.83
N GLY A 751 -14.43 -23.59 32.68
CA GLY A 751 -15.74 -23.02 32.38
C GLY A 751 -16.33 -23.55 31.07
N GLN A 752 -17.63 -23.81 31.07
CA GLN A 752 -18.31 -24.47 29.95
C GLN A 752 -18.30 -23.63 28.67
N ASN A 753 -18.53 -22.32 28.77
CA ASN A 753 -18.57 -21.41 27.63
C ASN A 753 -18.31 -19.96 28.08
N GLN A 754 -18.42 -19.00 27.16
CA GLN A 754 -18.17 -17.58 27.42
C GLN A 754 -18.94 -16.97 28.61
N ASN A 755 -20.03 -17.59 29.06
CA ASN A 755 -20.77 -17.12 30.23
C ASN A 755 -20.03 -17.41 31.53
N ALA A 756 -19.16 -18.42 31.54
CA ALA A 756 -18.43 -18.87 32.71
C ALA A 756 -17.15 -18.06 33.01
N ALA A 757 -16.70 -17.23 32.07
CA ALA A 757 -15.44 -16.50 32.15
C ALA A 757 -15.29 -15.62 33.42
N PRO A 758 -16.32 -14.88 33.88
CA PRO A 758 -16.23 -14.13 35.14
C PRO A 758 -15.98 -15.03 36.37
N MET A 759 -16.74 -16.12 36.51
CA MET A 759 -16.60 -17.00 37.68
C MET A 759 -15.27 -17.77 37.64
N VAL A 760 -14.81 -18.22 36.46
CA VAL A 760 -13.48 -18.84 36.35
C VAL A 760 -12.38 -17.86 36.78
N ALA A 761 -12.48 -16.58 36.38
CA ALA A 761 -11.55 -15.56 36.82
C ALA A 761 -11.60 -15.32 38.34
N ARG A 762 -12.80 -15.33 38.95
CA ARG A 762 -13.00 -15.23 40.40
C ARG A 762 -12.36 -16.39 41.16
N GLU A 763 -12.71 -17.61 40.81
CA GLU A 763 -12.23 -18.83 41.49
C GLU A 763 -10.70 -18.95 41.42
N ILE A 764 -10.09 -18.55 40.29
CA ILE A 764 -8.62 -18.49 40.16
C ILE A 764 -8.02 -17.48 41.14
N MET A 765 -8.64 -16.30 41.30
CA MET A 765 -8.18 -15.32 42.29
C MET A 765 -8.38 -15.82 43.73
N GLU A 766 -9.41 -16.62 44.00
CA GLU A 766 -9.61 -17.23 45.31
C GLU A 766 -8.51 -18.25 45.66
N LEU A 767 -8.03 -19.00 44.67
CA LEU A 767 -6.98 -20.01 44.82
C LEU A 767 -5.57 -19.42 44.92
N ILE A 768 -5.32 -18.25 44.31
CA ILE A 768 -3.98 -17.63 44.27
C ILE A 768 -3.68 -16.73 45.48
N SER A 769 -4.73 -16.34 46.20
CA SER A 769 -4.69 -15.39 47.32
C SER A 769 -4.77 -16.09 48.67
#